data_AF-A0A4U2Q247-F1
#
_entry.id   AF-A0A4U2Q247-F1
#
_cell.length_a   1.000
_cell.length_b   1.000
_cell.length_c   1.000
_cell.angle_alpha   90.00
_cell.angle_beta   90.00
_cell.angle_gamma   90.00
#
_symmetry.space_group_name_H-M   'P 1'
#
loop_
_entity.id
_entity.type
_entity.pdbx_description
1 polymer ?
#
loop_
_entity_poly.entity_id
_entity_poly.type
_entity_poly.pdbx_seq_one_letter_code
_entity_poly.pdbx_strand_id
1 'polypeptide(L)'
;MEVRSCDIIIPVYNAPEELEECVQSLFRYTNLKENRVVIINDCSPDPKVNEYLDTLDQQEGLIILQNEENLGFVGTVNRGMSFSQEDVVLLNSDTVVTAGWLEKIKEVAYSDKSIATVTPLTNNGSICSVPKFLEDNSIPEGYTVESFAHFIENISLKEYPEIPTAVGFCMYIKRVIIDEVGLFDQETFGKGYAEENDFCCRVIEHGYKNVLDDHTFIYHKGSMSFKGDKLALLNKNLKTLNARYPYYEKNVHDFIVKNPLKRIHENINIRLPHYVDSYKTRGNILYVLHNFFDESYTQPIGGTEYHVKDIVSELQDYYAFVLVTNGNELVLKQYLKGDFIAKYHFPLHDSISIQHFHHQEYSEIVERILGTFEISLVHIHHLIRHSFDIPHIAHKFNIPVIFTLHDYYLFSPKVNLLDENNKYILESGNEEEKFNSSLRAAFGFHTPFIKKWREKVEEMISKVDQFITPCDFSKDLFIKHFPSLESRISAIEHGVTIESDLTGSEISYVKSEEKEIKEWNIGFLGGLAPNKGSDLIYKLITKYSRNNIKWHLIGGLGDQKLNLLNQSNLQKHGEYKREELSHIIKRLDLDLVCLLSPWPETFSYTLTEAWLHDIPVLVTPMGALKERVNKVGGGWVSQSLELSDVMKKLDEIIDDGQNELAKIKINISEYKYKTKLEMVAQYIELYDRSVVSKELTKTITVFDNANLLVSLKYYFPHDSNITSHEYHNQLNQLETELMNMRNTIGWKVLTKLRNNNKGSLKMGKKLIYFILKFKALKR
;
A
#
# COMPACT_ATOMS: atom_id res chain seq x y z
N MET A 1 13.87 -3.76 34.37
CA MET A 1 14.70 -2.78 35.10
C MET A 1 13.86 -1.51 35.20
N GLU A 2 13.84 -0.86 36.35
CA GLU A 2 13.05 0.36 36.55
C GLU A 2 13.71 1.48 35.72
N VAL A 3 12.98 2.01 34.73
CA VAL A 3 13.47 3.09 33.87
C VAL A 3 13.48 4.36 34.70
N ARG A 4 14.63 5.02 34.83
CA ARG A 4 14.76 6.25 35.62
C ARG A 4 14.11 7.46 34.93
N SER A 5 13.73 8.44 35.74
CA SER A 5 13.44 9.80 35.27
C SER A 5 14.68 10.39 34.58
N CYS A 6 14.49 11.49 33.86
CA CYS A 6 15.57 12.12 33.10
C CYS A 6 15.52 13.64 33.22
N ASP A 7 16.70 14.25 33.33
CA ASP A 7 16.88 15.70 33.21
C ASP A 7 17.41 16.04 31.82
N ILE A 8 16.66 16.84 31.07
CA ILE A 8 17.03 17.37 29.76
C ILE A 8 17.75 18.70 29.99
N ILE A 9 19.07 18.71 29.85
CA ILE A 9 19.91 19.88 30.06
C ILE A 9 20.09 20.62 28.73
N ILE A 10 19.72 21.90 28.73
CA ILE A 10 19.80 22.77 27.55
C ILE A 10 20.73 23.94 27.85
N PRO A 11 21.99 23.91 27.38
CA PRO A 11 22.87 25.07 27.48
C PRO A 11 22.45 26.13 26.46
N VAL A 12 22.29 27.38 26.90
CA VAL A 12 21.82 28.49 26.07
C VAL A 12 22.86 29.60 26.00
N TYR A 13 23.23 29.98 24.78
CA TYR A 13 24.07 31.15 24.53
C TYR A 13 23.66 31.85 23.21
N ASN A 14 22.76 32.84 23.32
CA ASN A 14 22.06 33.52 22.20
C ASN A 14 21.04 32.62 21.48
N ALA A 15 20.65 33.03 20.25
CA ALA A 15 19.72 32.31 19.37
C ALA A 15 18.31 32.15 19.99
N PRO A 16 17.62 33.27 20.31
CA PRO A 16 16.33 33.24 21.01
C PRO A 16 15.23 32.54 20.21
N GLU A 17 15.23 32.65 18.88
CA GLU A 17 14.23 32.04 18.00
C GLU A 17 14.39 30.51 17.99
N GLU A 18 15.62 30.03 17.87
CA GLU A 18 15.94 28.60 17.95
C GLU A 18 15.63 28.00 19.33
N LEU A 19 15.99 28.74 20.39
CA LEU A 19 15.65 28.36 21.76
C LEU A 19 14.13 28.20 21.94
N GLU A 20 13.36 29.14 21.42
CA GLU A 20 11.91 29.09 21.49
C GLU A 20 11.33 27.86 20.78
N GLU A 21 11.78 27.58 19.56
CA GLU A 21 11.38 26.37 18.80
C GLU A 21 11.73 25.09 19.59
N CYS A 22 12.93 25.02 20.17
CA CYS A 22 13.39 23.89 20.97
C CYS A 22 12.51 23.66 22.21
N VAL A 23 12.30 24.70 23.02
CA VAL A 23 11.50 24.61 24.25
C VAL A 23 10.04 24.28 23.95
N GLN A 24 9.45 24.86 22.92
CA GLN A 24 8.09 24.52 22.48
C GLN A 24 7.96 23.04 22.09
N SER A 25 8.95 22.50 21.36
CA SER A 25 8.96 21.08 20.98
C SER A 25 9.06 20.15 22.20
N LEU A 26 9.85 20.53 23.22
CA LEU A 26 9.97 19.78 24.46
C LEU A 26 8.68 19.76 25.26
N PHE A 27 8.02 20.91 25.42
CA PHE A 27 6.72 20.98 26.10
C PHE A 27 5.65 20.17 25.41
N ARG A 28 5.73 20.05 24.08
CA ARG A 28 4.78 19.27 23.29
C ARG A 28 5.00 17.77 23.40
N TYR A 29 6.26 17.31 23.41
CA TYR A 29 6.60 15.89 23.22
C TYR A 29 7.28 15.22 24.41
N THR A 30 7.43 15.92 25.55
CA THR A 30 8.06 15.36 26.76
C THR A 30 7.08 15.35 27.92
N ASN A 31 6.94 14.22 28.60
CA ASN A 31 6.15 14.15 29.83
C ASN A 31 6.91 14.79 31.01
N LEU A 32 6.61 16.07 31.28
CA LEU A 32 7.24 16.84 32.36
C LEU A 32 6.81 16.43 33.79
N LYS A 33 5.83 15.53 33.93
CA LYS A 33 5.48 14.96 35.24
C LYS A 33 6.48 13.91 35.71
N GLU A 34 7.23 13.32 34.78
CA GLU A 34 8.19 12.25 35.03
C GLU A 34 9.63 12.68 34.75
N ASN A 35 9.83 13.77 34.01
CA ASN A 35 11.12 14.25 33.55
C ASN A 35 11.22 15.76 33.76
N ARG A 36 12.43 16.30 33.79
CA ARG A 36 12.64 17.74 33.97
C ARG A 36 13.40 18.35 32.81
N VAL A 37 13.01 19.54 32.40
CA VAL A 37 13.78 20.37 31.48
C VAL A 37 14.58 21.37 32.31
N VAL A 38 15.90 21.36 32.15
CA VAL A 38 16.84 22.23 32.87
C VAL A 38 17.52 23.15 31.85
N ILE A 39 16.98 24.35 31.70
CA ILE A 39 17.54 25.38 30.83
C ILE A 39 18.62 26.14 31.59
N ILE A 40 19.83 26.23 31.04
CA ILE A 40 20.94 26.93 31.67
C ILE A 40 21.41 28.04 30.74
N ASN A 41 21.07 29.28 31.08
CA ASN A 41 21.52 30.46 30.35
C ASN A 41 22.99 30.77 30.72
N ASP A 42 23.89 30.59 29.75
CA ASP A 42 25.33 30.78 29.89
C ASP A 42 25.75 32.24 29.71
N CYS A 43 25.05 33.15 30.41
CA CYS A 43 25.25 34.59 30.31
C CYS A 43 25.10 35.10 28.85
N SER A 44 23.98 34.75 28.20
CA SER A 44 23.68 35.20 26.83
C SER A 44 23.72 36.73 26.71
N PRO A 45 24.50 37.31 25.78
CA PRO A 45 24.54 38.75 25.56
C PRO A 45 23.31 39.31 24.82
N ASP A 46 22.56 38.46 24.10
CA ASP A 46 21.30 38.86 23.47
C ASP A 46 20.20 39.00 24.55
N PRO A 47 19.66 40.22 24.78
CA PRO A 47 18.63 40.44 25.79
C PRO A 47 17.35 39.65 25.52
N LYS A 48 17.05 39.32 24.25
CA LYS A 48 15.86 38.55 23.88
C LYS A 48 15.83 37.16 24.49
N VAL A 49 16.99 36.58 24.79
CA VAL A 49 17.05 35.28 25.49
C VAL A 49 16.46 35.42 26.89
N ASN A 50 16.86 36.44 27.65
CA ASN A 50 16.31 36.66 28.99
C ASN A 50 14.81 37.04 28.91
N GLU A 51 14.43 37.89 27.95
CA GLU A 51 13.02 38.23 27.72
C GLU A 51 12.19 36.97 27.45
N TYR A 52 12.68 36.04 26.63
CA TYR A 52 11.99 34.77 26.40
C TYR A 52 11.94 33.90 27.65
N LEU A 53 13.05 33.72 28.36
CA LEU A 53 13.09 32.91 29.58
C LEU A 53 12.16 33.47 30.67
N ASP A 54 12.01 34.79 30.77
CA ASP A 54 11.09 35.46 31.69
C ASP A 54 9.61 35.19 31.34
N THR A 55 9.29 34.83 30.09
CA THR A 55 7.93 34.45 29.69
C THR A 55 7.56 33.01 30.02
N LEU A 56 8.56 32.16 30.33
CA LEU A 56 8.33 30.78 30.70
C LEU A 56 7.83 30.72 32.13
N ASP A 57 6.51 30.54 32.32
CA ASP A 57 5.92 30.28 33.64
C ASP A 57 6.64 29.09 34.31
N GLN A 58 6.77 29.12 35.65
CA GLN A 58 7.33 28.01 36.42
C GLN A 58 6.36 26.82 36.45
N GLN A 59 6.25 26.14 35.31
CA GLN A 59 5.51 24.89 35.16
C GLN A 59 6.24 23.78 35.91
N GLU A 60 5.48 22.83 36.45
CA GLU A 60 6.04 21.64 37.08
C GLU A 60 6.93 20.90 36.06
N GLY A 61 8.19 20.61 36.46
CA GLY A 61 9.17 19.98 35.59
C GLY A 61 10.09 20.93 34.79
N LEU A 62 9.91 22.26 34.86
CA LEU A 62 10.84 23.23 34.26
C LEU A 62 11.75 23.87 35.31
N ILE A 63 13.05 23.91 35.04
CA ILE A 63 14.08 24.56 35.86
C ILE A 63 14.91 25.48 34.97
N ILE A 64 15.03 26.74 35.37
CA ILE A 64 15.87 27.74 34.68
C ILE A 64 17.01 28.14 35.61
N LEU A 65 18.24 27.99 35.13
CA LEU A 65 19.47 28.36 35.83
C LEU A 65 20.20 29.46 35.06
N GLN A 66 20.78 30.42 35.78
CA GLN A 66 21.58 31.50 35.20
C GLN A 66 23.04 31.33 35.61
N ASN A 67 23.98 31.34 34.66
CA ASN A 67 25.41 31.50 34.96
C ASN A 67 25.74 33.00 35.12
N GLU A 68 26.64 33.32 36.05
CA GLU A 68 27.12 34.68 36.29
C GLU A 68 28.10 35.17 35.21
N GLU A 69 28.77 34.24 34.54
CA GLU A 69 29.68 34.48 33.42
C GLU A 69 29.52 33.39 32.36
N ASN A 70 30.04 33.62 31.15
CA ASN A 70 30.04 32.61 30.09
C ASN A 70 31.11 31.53 30.38
N LEU A 71 30.64 30.38 30.86
CA LEU A 71 31.43 29.18 31.15
C LEU A 71 31.73 28.37 29.87
N GLY A 72 31.04 28.65 28.77
CA GLY A 72 31.07 27.86 27.55
C GLY A 72 30.22 26.61 27.67
N PHE A 73 30.18 25.82 26.58
CA PHE A 73 29.34 24.63 26.50
C PHE A 73 29.69 23.63 27.62
N VAL A 74 30.97 23.27 27.75
CA VAL A 74 31.45 22.25 28.70
C VAL A 74 31.11 22.61 30.15
N GLY A 75 31.41 23.83 30.59
CA GLY A 75 31.13 24.27 31.95
C GLY A 75 29.64 24.33 32.26
N THR A 76 28.83 24.76 31.27
CA THR A 76 27.38 24.85 31.41
C THR A 76 26.73 23.46 31.53
N VAL A 77 27.09 22.51 30.65
CA VAL A 77 26.55 21.14 30.73
C VAL A 77 27.07 20.40 31.95
N ASN A 78 28.32 20.60 32.37
CA ASN A 78 28.87 20.02 33.61
C ASN A 78 28.10 20.51 34.85
N ARG A 79 27.73 21.80 34.90
CA ARG A 79 26.87 22.34 35.96
C ARG A 79 25.53 21.62 36.00
N GLY A 80 24.89 21.42 34.84
CA GLY A 80 23.63 20.69 34.76
C GLY A 80 23.77 19.20 35.16
N MET A 81 24.81 18.51 34.68
CA MET A 81 25.06 17.10 35.00
C MET A 81 25.35 16.88 36.49
N SER A 82 25.98 17.86 37.14
CA SER A 82 26.23 17.86 38.58
C SER A 82 24.97 18.15 39.40
N PHE A 83 24.07 18.96 38.85
CA PHE A 83 22.78 19.28 39.46
C PHE A 83 21.83 18.08 39.43
N SER A 84 21.88 17.28 38.36
CA SER A 84 21.02 16.11 38.18
C SER A 84 21.40 14.93 39.09
N GLN A 85 20.39 14.23 39.60
CA GLN A 85 20.51 12.93 40.27
C GLN A 85 19.95 11.77 39.41
N GLU A 86 19.49 12.10 38.20
CA GLU A 86 18.78 11.20 37.30
C GLU A 86 19.61 10.96 36.03
N ASP A 87 19.09 10.17 35.09
CA ASP A 87 19.71 10.11 33.77
C ASP A 87 19.65 11.49 33.10
N VAL A 88 20.58 11.76 32.20
CA VAL A 88 20.73 13.08 31.59
C VAL A 88 20.60 13.00 30.08
N VAL A 89 19.90 13.96 29.48
CA VAL A 89 20.07 14.30 28.07
C VAL A 89 20.78 15.64 27.97
N LEU A 90 21.88 15.69 27.24
CA LEU A 90 22.45 16.94 26.75
C LEU A 90 21.79 17.25 25.41
N LEU A 91 21.04 18.34 25.33
CA LEU A 91 20.29 18.73 24.14
C LEU A 91 20.66 20.16 23.73
N ASN A 92 21.07 20.36 22.48
CA ASN A 92 21.35 21.70 21.98
C ASN A 92 20.08 22.54 21.84
N SER A 93 20.22 23.85 22.04
CA SER A 93 19.11 24.80 21.94
C SER A 93 18.59 25.03 20.51
N ASP A 94 19.24 24.48 19.48
CA ASP A 94 18.86 24.57 18.07
C ASP A 94 18.31 23.24 17.50
N THR A 95 17.69 22.46 18.38
CA THR A 95 17.05 21.18 18.04
C THR A 95 15.54 21.27 18.16
N VAL A 96 14.83 20.43 17.42
CA VAL A 96 13.38 20.22 17.53
C VAL A 96 13.17 18.73 17.77
N VAL A 97 12.70 18.38 18.97
CA VAL A 97 12.40 16.99 19.34
C VAL A 97 11.05 16.57 18.78
N THR A 98 10.81 15.26 18.72
CA THR A 98 9.63 14.67 18.06
C THR A 98 8.87 13.74 18.99
N ALA A 99 7.69 13.28 18.59
CA ALA A 99 6.82 12.49 19.46
C ALA A 99 7.52 11.23 20.00
N GLY A 100 7.40 11.02 21.32
CA GLY A 100 7.95 9.84 22.02
C GLY A 100 9.48 9.75 22.03
N TRP A 101 10.20 10.82 21.67
CA TRP A 101 11.66 10.78 21.49
C TRP A 101 12.40 10.27 22.74
N LEU A 102 12.02 10.74 23.93
CA LEU A 102 12.73 10.43 25.17
C LEU A 102 12.45 9.00 25.62
N GLU A 103 11.20 8.55 25.50
CA GLU A 103 10.77 7.19 25.82
C GLU A 103 11.50 6.17 24.95
N LYS A 104 11.61 6.45 23.63
CA LYS A 104 12.35 5.64 22.66
C LYS A 104 13.84 5.57 22.99
N ILE A 105 14.47 6.71 23.25
CA ILE A 105 15.90 6.76 23.64
C ILE A 105 16.14 5.97 24.95
N LYS A 106 15.24 6.08 25.93
CA LYS A 106 15.31 5.30 27.18
C LYS A 106 15.16 3.80 26.92
N GLU A 107 14.26 3.38 26.03
CA GLU A 107 14.12 1.97 25.61
C GLU A 107 15.46 1.44 25.09
N VAL A 108 16.15 2.19 24.22
CA VAL A 108 17.49 1.82 23.73
C VAL A 108 18.51 1.76 24.87
N ALA A 109 18.59 2.80 25.70
CA ALA A 109 19.61 2.91 26.76
C ALA A 109 19.56 1.78 27.79
N TYR A 110 18.37 1.22 28.03
CA TYR A 110 18.13 0.13 28.96
C TYR A 110 17.98 -1.26 28.30
N SER A 111 18.08 -1.35 26.96
CA SER A 111 18.04 -2.61 26.22
C SER A 111 19.27 -3.51 26.47
N ASP A 112 20.44 -2.90 26.73
CA ASP A 112 21.69 -3.58 27.09
C ASP A 112 22.37 -2.78 28.22
N LYS A 113 22.78 -3.49 29.28
CA LYS A 113 23.46 -2.89 30.44
C LYS A 113 24.77 -2.19 30.06
N SER A 114 25.45 -2.66 29.01
CA SER A 114 26.72 -2.12 28.50
C SER A 114 26.56 -0.83 27.71
N ILE A 115 25.35 -0.44 27.29
CA ILE A 115 25.12 0.86 26.66
C ILE A 115 25.36 1.94 27.70
N ALA A 116 26.10 2.98 27.36
CA ALA A 116 26.33 4.12 28.23
C ALA A 116 25.63 5.36 27.72
N THR A 117 25.73 5.58 26.41
CA THR A 117 25.18 6.76 25.75
C THR A 117 24.33 6.35 24.55
N VAL A 118 23.30 7.15 24.26
CA VAL A 118 22.44 6.98 23.09
C VAL A 118 22.36 8.30 22.34
N THR A 119 22.57 8.25 21.03
CA THR A 119 22.41 9.39 20.11
C THR A 119 21.38 9.04 19.04
N PRO A 120 20.32 9.84 18.84
CA PRO A 120 19.30 9.57 17.81
C PRO A 120 19.81 9.91 16.40
N LEU A 121 19.02 9.53 15.39
CA LEU A 121 19.19 10.03 14.03
C LEU A 121 18.83 11.51 13.93
N THR A 122 19.43 12.22 12.97
CA THR A 122 19.14 13.62 12.70
C THR A 122 19.39 13.97 11.23
N ASN A 123 18.94 15.13 10.78
CA ASN A 123 19.25 15.65 9.45
C ASN A 123 20.69 16.18 9.36
N ASN A 124 21.24 16.70 10.46
CA ASN A 124 22.57 17.27 10.52
C ASN A 124 23.36 16.75 11.73
N GLY A 125 23.99 15.58 11.58
CA GLY A 125 24.69 14.92 12.70
C GLY A 125 25.92 14.14 12.28
N SER A 126 26.52 14.46 11.13
CA SER A 126 27.66 13.75 10.56
C SER A 126 27.41 12.23 10.41
N ILE A 127 27.94 11.41 11.32
CA ILE A 127 27.74 9.96 11.35
C ILE A 127 26.29 9.57 11.67
N CYS A 128 25.47 10.47 12.23
CA CYS A 128 24.06 10.23 12.54
C CYS A 128 23.09 10.81 11.49
N SER A 129 23.63 11.36 10.39
CA SER A 129 22.83 12.03 9.35
C SER A 129 21.98 11.07 8.51
N VAL A 130 20.72 11.44 8.29
CA VAL A 130 19.76 10.80 7.38
C VAL A 130 18.99 11.85 6.54
N PRO A 131 18.56 11.52 5.31
CA PRO A 131 18.68 10.21 4.63
C PRO A 131 20.07 9.90 4.07
N LYS A 132 20.93 10.90 3.87
CA LYS A 132 22.28 10.71 3.34
C LYS A 132 23.33 10.77 4.45
N PHE A 133 24.17 9.72 4.50
CA PHE A 133 25.25 9.58 5.45
C PHE A 133 26.33 10.66 5.26
N LEU A 134 26.81 11.27 6.34
CA LEU A 134 27.86 12.30 6.35
C LEU A 134 27.52 13.58 5.56
N GLU A 135 26.25 13.85 5.32
CA GLU A 135 25.77 15.07 4.69
C GLU A 135 24.84 15.85 5.64
N ASP A 136 24.78 17.16 5.44
CA ASP A 136 23.73 17.99 6.02
C ASP A 136 22.50 17.84 5.13
N ASN A 137 21.43 17.28 5.68
CA ASN A 137 20.22 17.00 4.95
C ASN A 137 19.18 18.09 5.24
N SER A 138 18.42 18.48 4.22
CA SER A 138 17.12 19.11 4.42
C SER A 138 16.09 18.03 4.74
N ILE A 139 14.97 18.42 5.37
CA ILE A 139 13.80 17.55 5.41
C ILE A 139 13.39 17.24 3.96
N PRO A 140 13.15 15.96 3.60
CA PRO A 140 12.76 15.60 2.24
C PRO A 140 11.49 16.30 1.76
N GLU A 141 11.39 16.55 0.46
CA GLU A 141 10.24 17.23 -0.13
C GLU A 141 8.93 16.49 0.22
N GLY A 142 7.92 17.26 0.63
CA GLY A 142 6.64 16.72 1.07
C GLY A 142 6.59 16.32 2.54
N TYR A 143 7.69 16.29 3.29
CA TYR A 143 7.66 16.00 4.72
C TYR A 143 7.73 17.24 5.60
N THR A 144 7.09 17.16 6.76
CA THR A 144 7.38 17.99 7.94
C THR A 144 8.41 17.27 8.82
N VAL A 145 8.95 17.94 9.84
CA VAL A 145 9.84 17.29 10.83
C VAL A 145 9.12 16.12 11.49
N GLU A 146 7.87 16.28 11.89
CA GLU A 146 7.07 15.24 12.55
C GLU A 146 6.80 14.04 11.64
N SER A 147 6.31 14.27 10.41
CA SER A 147 6.02 13.17 9.48
C SER A 147 7.28 12.44 9.05
N PHE A 148 8.42 13.13 8.92
CA PHE A 148 9.70 12.48 8.65
C PHE A 148 10.19 11.66 9.84
N ALA A 149 10.00 12.14 11.06
CA ALA A 149 10.35 11.38 12.26
C ALA A 149 9.49 10.12 12.43
N HIS A 150 8.20 10.22 12.14
CA HIS A 150 7.30 9.09 12.12
C HIS A 150 7.70 8.07 11.04
N PHE A 151 8.05 8.55 9.85
CA PHE A 151 8.61 7.71 8.79
C PHE A 151 9.83 6.92 9.28
N ILE A 152 10.82 7.60 9.87
CA ILE A 152 12.04 6.97 10.41
C ILE A 152 11.69 5.91 11.46
N GLU A 153 10.78 6.22 12.38
CA GLU A 153 10.33 5.31 13.42
C GLU A 153 9.71 4.03 12.84
N ASN A 154 8.77 4.16 11.89
CA ASN A 154 8.03 3.02 11.33
C ASN A 154 8.92 2.08 10.50
N ILE A 155 9.96 2.63 9.87
CA ILE A 155 10.86 1.83 9.03
C ILE A 155 12.09 1.34 9.79
N SER A 156 12.26 1.72 11.05
CA SER A 156 13.44 1.40 11.84
C SER A 156 13.72 -0.11 11.88
N LEU A 157 15.00 -0.46 11.84
CA LEU A 157 15.42 -1.86 11.95
C LEU A 157 15.64 -2.28 13.41
N LYS A 158 15.64 -1.32 14.35
CA LYS A 158 15.98 -1.50 15.76
C LYS A 158 17.33 -2.23 15.94
N GLU A 159 18.31 -1.90 15.09
CA GLU A 159 19.65 -2.52 15.10
C GLU A 159 20.58 -1.94 16.17
N TYR A 160 20.29 -0.71 16.63
CA TYR A 160 21.08 0.08 17.59
C TYR A 160 22.61 0.00 17.44
N PRO A 161 23.17 0.42 16.29
CA PRO A 161 24.58 0.22 15.98
C PRO A 161 25.51 0.95 16.96
N GLU A 162 26.61 0.29 17.36
CA GLU A 162 27.67 0.92 18.16
C GLU A 162 28.38 2.00 17.35
N ILE A 163 28.51 3.20 17.92
CA ILE A 163 29.17 4.36 17.32
C ILE A 163 30.46 4.71 18.07
N PRO A 164 31.52 5.17 17.38
CA PRO A 164 32.80 5.49 18.02
C PRO A 164 32.71 6.71 18.95
N THR A 165 31.69 7.54 18.77
CA THR A 165 31.40 8.72 19.58
C THR A 165 29.92 9.07 19.46
N ALA A 166 29.31 9.53 20.55
CA ALA A 166 28.06 10.28 20.52
C ALA A 166 28.27 11.62 19.80
N VAL A 167 27.18 12.21 19.31
CA VAL A 167 27.19 13.52 18.60
C VAL A 167 26.41 14.54 19.43
N GLY A 168 27.03 15.68 19.73
CA GLY A 168 26.58 16.63 20.74
C GLY A 168 25.27 17.38 20.54
N PHE A 169 24.54 17.16 19.44
CA PHE A 169 23.22 17.79 19.28
C PHE A 169 22.19 17.19 20.26
N CYS A 170 22.30 15.89 20.52
CA CYS A 170 21.50 15.15 21.48
C CYS A 170 22.28 13.93 21.98
N MET A 171 22.56 13.90 23.28
CA MET A 171 23.31 12.82 23.91
C MET A 171 22.64 12.42 25.22
N TYR A 172 22.02 11.25 25.25
CA TYR A 172 21.53 10.64 26.47
C TYR A 172 22.67 9.91 27.19
N ILE A 173 22.76 10.06 28.50
CA ILE A 173 23.80 9.49 29.36
C ILE A 173 23.14 8.93 30.62
N LYS A 174 23.36 7.66 30.93
CA LYS A 174 22.84 7.07 32.18
C LYS A 174 23.57 7.64 33.39
N ARG A 175 22.84 7.89 34.48
CA ARG A 175 23.35 8.38 35.76
C ARG A 175 24.52 7.55 36.28
N VAL A 176 24.39 6.23 36.21
CA VAL A 176 25.45 5.29 36.63
C VAL A 176 26.76 5.50 35.87
N ILE A 177 26.69 5.92 34.61
CA ILE A 177 27.87 6.20 33.79
C ILE A 177 28.51 7.51 34.21
N ILE A 178 27.71 8.54 34.51
CA ILE A 178 28.26 9.81 35.00
C ILE A 178 28.93 9.61 36.36
N ASP A 179 28.36 8.77 37.23
CA ASP A 179 28.93 8.44 38.55
C ASP A 179 30.26 7.67 38.46
N GLU A 180 30.41 6.82 37.44
CA GLU A 180 31.60 5.99 37.24
C GLU A 180 32.68 6.67 36.40
N VAL A 181 32.30 7.24 35.25
CA VAL A 181 33.22 7.83 34.27
C VAL A 181 33.55 9.30 34.61
N GLY A 182 32.67 10.01 35.32
CA GLY A 182 32.81 11.41 35.69
C GLY A 182 32.23 12.37 34.64
N LEU A 183 32.46 13.68 34.82
CA LEU A 183 31.95 14.74 33.93
C LEU A 183 32.84 14.95 32.69
N PHE A 184 32.54 15.94 31.85
CA PHE A 184 33.41 16.34 30.74
C PHE A 184 34.68 17.05 31.26
N ASP A 185 35.83 16.80 30.62
CA ASP A 185 37.14 17.37 30.99
C ASP A 185 37.25 18.85 30.57
N GLN A 186 36.67 19.72 31.40
CA GLN A 186 36.67 21.17 31.18
C GLN A 186 38.07 21.78 31.24
N GLU A 187 38.98 21.22 32.04
CA GLU A 187 40.35 21.74 32.17
C GLU A 187 41.11 21.61 30.85
N THR A 188 40.93 20.50 30.14
CA THR A 188 41.62 20.23 28.87
C THR A 188 40.93 20.88 27.68
N PHE A 189 39.60 20.74 27.57
CA PHE A 189 38.84 21.14 26.38
C PHE A 189 38.24 22.55 26.46
N GLY A 190 38.26 23.18 27.64
CA GLY A 190 37.85 24.57 27.83
C GLY A 190 36.39 24.80 27.48
N LYS A 191 36.13 25.65 26.47
CA LYS A 191 34.77 26.09 26.10
C LYS A 191 34.03 25.15 25.13
N GLY A 192 34.68 24.09 24.62
CA GLY A 192 34.04 23.07 23.78
C GLY A 192 34.92 22.54 22.65
N TYR A 193 34.34 21.71 21.80
CA TYR A 193 34.98 20.84 20.82
C TYR A 193 35.89 19.75 21.44
N ALA A 194 35.58 18.49 21.10
CA ALA A 194 36.24 17.25 21.53
C ALA A 194 36.00 16.74 22.97
N GLU A 195 35.24 17.47 23.79
CA GLU A 195 34.79 17.07 25.13
C GLU A 195 33.95 15.79 25.11
N GLU A 196 32.98 15.72 24.19
CA GLU A 196 32.08 14.57 24.05
C GLU A 196 32.85 13.36 23.51
N ASN A 197 33.82 13.60 22.63
CA ASN A 197 34.67 12.55 22.08
C ASN A 197 35.60 11.99 23.15
N ASP A 198 36.18 12.83 24.02
CA ASP A 198 36.95 12.38 25.18
C ASP A 198 36.10 11.55 26.14
N PHE A 199 34.89 12.03 26.47
CA PHE A 199 33.96 11.29 27.31
C PHE A 199 33.62 9.92 26.70
N CYS A 200 33.31 9.86 25.40
CA CYS A 200 33.03 8.61 24.70
C CYS A 200 34.24 7.66 24.69
N CYS A 201 35.45 8.18 24.54
CA CYS A 201 36.67 7.38 24.68
C CYS A 201 36.80 6.79 26.08
N ARG A 202 36.59 7.58 27.14
CA ARG A 202 36.60 7.09 28.51
C ARG A 202 35.52 6.04 28.76
N VAL A 203 34.31 6.26 28.26
CA VAL A 203 33.21 5.28 28.30
C VAL A 203 33.65 3.94 27.70
N ILE A 204 34.29 3.96 26.52
CA ILE A 204 34.82 2.75 25.85
C ILE A 204 35.93 2.09 26.69
N GLU A 205 36.84 2.87 27.26
CA GLU A 205 37.92 2.35 28.12
C GLU A 205 37.40 1.72 29.43
N HIS A 206 36.21 2.14 29.90
CA HIS A 206 35.50 1.51 31.03
C HIS A 206 34.68 0.27 30.60
N GLY A 207 34.72 -0.13 29.32
CA GLY A 207 34.04 -1.32 28.80
C GLY A 207 32.58 -1.12 28.43
N TYR A 208 32.12 0.14 28.37
CA TYR A 208 30.78 0.50 27.93
C TYR A 208 30.74 0.88 26.44
N LYS A 209 29.54 1.03 25.90
CA LYS A 209 29.30 1.31 24.48
C LYS A 209 28.53 2.62 24.29
N ASN A 210 28.86 3.33 23.22
CA ASN A 210 28.02 4.41 22.70
C ASN A 210 27.20 3.83 21.54
N VAL A 211 25.88 4.04 21.51
CA VAL A 211 25.03 3.49 20.44
C VAL A 211 24.19 4.57 19.76
N LEU A 212 23.82 4.28 18.51
CA LEU A 212 22.87 5.07 17.76
C LEU A 212 21.45 4.50 17.92
N ASP A 213 20.47 5.36 18.16
CA ASP A 213 19.05 5.02 18.08
C ASP A 213 18.55 5.25 16.64
N ASP A 214 18.18 4.17 15.94
CA ASP A 214 17.67 4.18 14.56
C ASP A 214 16.14 4.29 14.43
N HIS A 215 15.39 4.54 15.52
CA HIS A 215 13.94 4.79 15.48
C HIS A 215 13.52 6.17 16.03
N THR A 216 14.47 6.94 16.56
CA THR A 216 14.25 8.34 16.95
C THR A 216 14.93 9.29 15.98
N PHE A 217 14.17 10.28 15.50
CA PHE A 217 14.69 11.38 14.70
C PHE A 217 14.48 12.71 15.43
N ILE A 218 15.55 13.49 15.59
CA ILE A 218 15.51 14.86 16.10
C ILE A 218 16.04 15.79 15.02
N TYR A 219 15.28 16.83 14.71
CA TYR A 219 15.74 17.83 13.77
C TYR A 219 16.77 18.73 14.43
N HIS A 220 17.88 18.96 13.75
CA HIS A 220 18.96 19.84 14.18
C HIS A 220 19.12 20.91 13.12
N LYS A 221 18.80 22.16 13.49
CA LYS A 221 18.85 23.31 12.58
C LYS A 221 20.28 23.68 12.20
N GLY A 222 21.23 23.33 13.09
CA GLY A 222 22.65 23.60 13.03
C GLY A 222 23.18 24.05 11.67
N SER A 223 23.65 25.28 11.60
CA SER A 223 24.35 25.83 10.44
C SER A 223 25.68 26.45 10.88
N MET A 224 26.56 25.62 11.43
CA MET A 224 27.86 26.08 11.89
C MET A 224 28.83 26.21 10.71
N SER A 225 28.84 27.39 10.09
CA SER A 225 29.99 27.84 9.31
C SER A 225 31.19 28.00 10.24
N PHE A 226 32.08 27.00 10.29
CA PHE A 226 33.31 27.04 11.08
C PHE A 226 34.30 28.08 10.54
N LYS A 227 34.17 29.34 10.97
CA LYS A 227 35.07 30.45 10.61
C LYS A 227 35.81 30.97 11.84
N GLY A 228 37.03 31.46 11.62
CA GLY A 228 37.83 32.16 12.64
C GLY A 228 38.20 31.29 13.85
N ASP A 229 38.02 31.85 15.04
CA ASP A 229 38.48 31.28 16.32
C ASP A 229 37.89 29.91 16.65
N LYS A 230 36.66 29.62 16.20
CA LYS A 230 36.01 28.30 16.40
C LYS A 230 36.77 27.18 15.68
N LEU A 231 37.22 27.41 14.44
CA LEU A 231 37.98 26.42 13.69
C LEU A 231 39.37 26.20 14.30
N ALA A 232 39.99 27.26 14.83
CA ALA A 232 41.27 27.16 15.53
C ALA A 232 41.15 26.35 16.82
N LEU A 233 40.10 26.59 17.61
CA LEU A 233 39.81 25.84 18.83
C LEU A 233 39.53 24.35 18.54
N LEU A 234 38.68 24.06 17.55
CA LEU A 234 38.41 22.69 17.10
C LEU A 234 39.69 21.95 16.70
N ASN A 235 40.54 22.55 15.86
CA ASN A 235 41.79 21.94 15.44
C ASN A 235 42.77 21.72 16.60
N LYS A 236 42.83 22.65 17.57
CA LYS A 236 43.65 22.50 18.77
C LYS A 236 43.17 21.32 19.60
N ASN A 237 41.87 21.27 19.90
CA ASN A 237 41.29 20.27 20.78
C ASN A 237 41.27 18.87 20.16
N LEU A 238 41.04 18.74 18.85
CA LEU A 238 41.19 17.47 18.15
C LEU A 238 42.63 16.93 18.17
N LYS A 239 43.64 17.81 18.11
CA LYS A 239 45.05 17.38 18.28
C LYS A 239 45.30 16.85 19.69
N THR A 240 44.77 17.53 20.71
CA THR A 240 44.86 17.08 22.10
C THR A 240 44.17 15.72 22.29
N LEU A 241 42.96 15.56 21.73
CA LEU A 241 42.21 14.32 21.76
C LEU A 241 42.97 13.17 21.10
N ASN A 242 43.49 13.36 19.89
CA ASN A 242 44.23 12.33 19.16
C ASN A 242 45.58 11.99 19.81
N ALA A 243 46.20 12.93 20.54
CA ALA A 243 47.38 12.65 21.34
C ALA A 243 47.04 11.79 22.58
N ARG A 244 45.86 12.00 23.17
CA ARG A 244 45.36 11.24 24.33
C ARG A 244 44.87 9.84 23.93
N TYR A 245 44.13 9.74 22.83
CA TYR A 245 43.57 8.48 22.31
C TYR A 245 44.03 8.23 20.87
N PRO A 246 45.24 7.65 20.67
CA PRO A 246 45.80 7.44 19.32
C PRO A 246 44.97 6.54 18.40
N TYR A 247 44.01 5.78 18.95
CA TYR A 247 43.10 4.93 18.20
C TYR A 247 41.84 5.66 17.72
N TYR A 248 41.51 6.84 18.24
CA TYR A 248 40.23 7.52 18.00
C TYR A 248 40.01 7.84 16.52
N GLU A 249 40.94 8.56 15.89
CA GLU A 249 40.83 8.93 14.47
C GLU A 249 40.69 7.70 13.56
N LYS A 250 41.42 6.62 13.88
CA LYS A 250 41.33 5.36 13.15
C LYS A 250 39.95 4.72 13.32
N ASN A 251 39.39 4.69 14.53
CA ASN A 251 38.07 4.12 14.79
C ASN A 251 36.97 4.88 14.06
N VAL A 252 37.02 6.22 14.06
CA VAL A 252 36.09 7.07 13.29
C VAL A 252 36.23 6.81 11.79
N HIS A 253 37.47 6.75 11.28
CA HIS A 253 37.71 6.44 9.87
C HIS A 253 37.18 5.05 9.48
N ASP A 254 37.48 4.04 10.29
CA ASP A 254 37.03 2.67 10.06
C ASP A 254 35.50 2.56 10.13
N PHE A 255 34.84 3.30 11.03
CA PHE A 255 33.38 3.40 11.09
C PHE A 255 32.80 3.99 9.80
N ILE A 256 33.35 5.13 9.33
CA ILE A 256 32.93 5.79 8.10
C ILE A 256 33.11 4.87 6.88
N VAL A 257 34.26 4.20 6.77
CA VAL A 257 34.57 3.32 5.63
C VAL A 257 33.70 2.08 5.62
N LYS A 258 33.41 1.49 6.79
CA LYS A 258 32.54 0.32 6.89
C LYS A 258 31.06 0.68 6.71
N ASN A 259 30.67 1.90 7.12
CA ASN A 259 29.30 2.37 7.21
C ASN A 259 28.35 1.29 7.80
N PRO A 260 28.41 1.01 9.12
CA PRO A 260 27.50 0.05 9.74
C PRO A 260 26.03 0.51 9.63
N LEU A 261 25.77 1.80 9.41
CA LEU A 261 24.43 2.34 9.18
C LEU A 261 23.92 2.13 7.75
N LYS A 262 24.70 1.51 6.87
CA LYS A 262 24.35 1.34 5.46
C LYS A 262 22.97 0.70 5.26
N ARG A 263 22.62 -0.32 6.05
CA ARG A 263 21.30 -0.97 5.98
C ARG A 263 20.18 0.01 6.32
N ILE A 264 20.36 0.83 7.34
CA ILE A 264 19.40 1.87 7.75
C ILE A 264 19.25 2.91 6.62
N HIS A 265 20.35 3.41 6.04
CA HIS A 265 20.30 4.36 4.92
C HIS A 265 19.65 3.77 3.67
N GLU A 266 19.97 2.53 3.30
CA GLU A 266 19.34 1.87 2.15
C GLU A 266 17.83 1.68 2.40
N ASN A 267 17.45 1.27 3.60
CA ASN A 267 16.07 1.10 4.03
C ASN A 267 15.26 2.42 3.96
N ILE A 268 15.88 3.53 4.37
CA ILE A 268 15.35 4.89 4.23
C ILE A 268 15.22 5.26 2.75
N ASN A 269 16.29 5.19 1.98
CA ASN A 269 16.30 5.69 0.60
C ASN A 269 15.38 4.89 -0.34
N ILE A 270 15.16 3.61 -0.07
CA ILE A 270 14.21 2.79 -0.84
C ILE A 270 12.77 3.18 -0.54
N ARG A 271 12.45 3.48 0.72
CA ARG A 271 11.08 3.81 1.11
C ARG A 271 10.74 5.28 0.93
N LEU A 272 11.70 6.18 1.07
CA LEU A 272 11.46 7.62 1.06
C LEU A 272 10.64 8.12 -0.16
N PRO A 273 10.86 7.64 -1.40
CA PRO A 273 10.06 8.05 -2.56
C PRO A 273 8.64 7.45 -2.59
N HIS A 274 8.41 6.37 -1.87
CA HIS A 274 7.19 5.55 -1.94
C HIS A 274 6.41 5.51 -0.63
N TYR A 275 6.96 6.10 0.42
CA TYR A 275 6.40 6.04 1.74
C TYR A 275 5.13 6.86 1.77
N VAL A 276 4.08 6.16 2.15
CA VAL A 276 2.76 6.70 2.32
C VAL A 276 2.75 7.43 3.64
N ASP A 277 2.76 8.77 3.59
CA ASP A 277 2.54 9.57 4.79
C ASP A 277 1.10 9.32 5.28
N SER A 278 0.96 8.48 6.31
CA SER A 278 -0.31 8.17 6.96
C SER A 278 -0.98 9.42 7.56
N TYR A 279 -0.25 10.54 7.75
CA TYR A 279 -0.84 11.82 8.12
C TYR A 279 -1.53 12.56 6.96
N LYS A 280 -1.29 12.16 5.71
CA LYS A 280 -1.92 12.75 4.51
C LYS A 280 -3.08 11.94 3.96
N THR A 281 -3.38 10.79 4.55
CA THR A 281 -4.42 9.89 4.05
C THR A 281 -5.29 9.43 5.21
N ARG A 282 -6.48 8.93 4.88
CA ARG A 282 -7.39 8.31 5.85
C ARG A 282 -7.02 6.85 6.15
N GLY A 283 -6.06 6.28 5.42
CA GLY A 283 -5.58 4.92 5.60
C GLY A 283 -5.18 4.22 4.30
N ASN A 284 -4.70 2.99 4.42
CA ASN A 284 -4.23 2.15 3.33
C ASN A 284 -5.15 0.93 3.17
N ILE A 285 -5.79 0.79 2.01
CA ILE A 285 -6.77 -0.27 1.76
C ILE A 285 -6.18 -1.34 0.85
N LEU A 286 -6.19 -2.60 1.28
CA LEU A 286 -5.82 -3.75 0.46
C LEU A 286 -7.05 -4.37 -0.22
N TYR A 287 -7.16 -4.18 -1.53
CA TYR A 287 -8.11 -4.84 -2.41
C TYR A 287 -7.57 -6.20 -2.86
N VAL A 288 -8.39 -7.25 -2.73
CA VAL A 288 -8.01 -8.61 -3.16
C VAL A 288 -8.89 -9.05 -4.33
N LEU A 289 -8.27 -9.35 -5.48
CA LEU A 289 -8.94 -9.77 -6.70
C LEU A 289 -8.29 -10.99 -7.33
N HIS A 290 -9.03 -11.67 -8.19
CA HIS A 290 -8.50 -12.75 -9.00
C HIS A 290 -7.85 -12.27 -10.31
N ASN A 291 -8.07 -11.02 -10.74
CA ASN A 291 -7.45 -10.42 -11.92
C ASN A 291 -7.24 -8.91 -11.72
N PHE A 292 -6.33 -8.29 -12.49
CA PHE A 292 -6.21 -6.82 -12.51
C PHE A 292 -7.26 -6.21 -13.45
N PHE A 293 -7.60 -4.95 -13.20
CA PHE A 293 -8.51 -4.15 -14.03
C PHE A 293 -7.80 -3.37 -15.15
N ASP A 294 -6.55 -3.72 -15.43
CA ASP A 294 -5.81 -3.29 -16.61
C ASP A 294 -5.45 -4.54 -17.44
N GLU A 295 -5.21 -4.37 -18.74
CA GLU A 295 -4.91 -5.47 -19.67
C GLU A 295 -3.53 -6.12 -19.42
N SER A 296 -2.88 -5.83 -18.29
CA SER A 296 -1.51 -6.30 -17.99
C SER A 296 -1.45 -7.70 -17.37
N TYR A 297 -2.60 -8.38 -17.20
CA TYR A 297 -2.67 -9.66 -16.50
C TYR A 297 -3.55 -10.70 -17.21
N THR A 298 -3.34 -11.96 -16.82
CA THR A 298 -3.60 -13.19 -17.58
C THR A 298 -5.02 -13.44 -18.15
N GLN A 299 -6.03 -12.61 -17.87
CA GLN A 299 -7.42 -12.83 -18.28
C GLN A 299 -8.17 -11.55 -18.69
N PRO A 300 -9.27 -11.68 -19.46
CA PRO A 300 -10.17 -10.57 -19.78
C PRO A 300 -10.76 -9.92 -18.52
N ILE A 301 -11.00 -8.61 -18.60
CA ILE A 301 -11.59 -7.81 -17.52
C ILE A 301 -13.10 -8.11 -17.44
N GLY A 302 -13.60 -8.39 -16.24
CA GLY A 302 -15.01 -8.66 -15.96
C GLY A 302 -15.66 -7.61 -15.07
N GLY A 303 -16.91 -7.88 -14.66
CA GLY A 303 -17.68 -6.96 -13.82
C GLY A 303 -17.02 -6.68 -12.46
N THR A 304 -16.37 -7.67 -11.86
CA THR A 304 -15.64 -7.51 -10.59
C THR A 304 -14.47 -6.55 -10.74
N GLU A 305 -13.67 -6.68 -11.80
CA GLU A 305 -12.54 -5.80 -12.06
C GLU A 305 -13.01 -4.37 -12.37
N TYR A 306 -14.05 -4.19 -13.19
CA TYR A 306 -14.63 -2.88 -13.46
C TYR A 306 -15.14 -2.21 -12.18
N HIS A 307 -15.84 -2.95 -11.32
CA HIS A 307 -16.32 -2.43 -10.03
C HIS A 307 -15.19 -1.90 -9.15
N VAL A 308 -14.10 -2.66 -9.01
CA VAL A 308 -12.95 -2.21 -8.22
C VAL A 308 -12.24 -1.04 -8.88
N LYS A 309 -12.10 -1.05 -10.22
CA LYS A 309 -11.52 0.08 -10.96
C LYS A 309 -12.28 1.37 -10.68
N ASP A 310 -13.60 1.32 -10.74
CA ASP A 310 -14.47 2.47 -10.48
C ASP A 310 -14.28 3.00 -9.05
N ILE A 311 -14.15 2.12 -8.05
CA ILE A 311 -13.83 2.53 -6.68
C ILE A 311 -12.45 3.16 -6.61
N VAL A 312 -11.41 2.46 -7.06
CA VAL A 312 -10.00 2.90 -6.94
C VAL A 312 -9.76 4.22 -7.68
N SER A 313 -10.41 4.44 -8.83
CA SER A 313 -10.26 5.68 -9.60
C SER A 313 -10.80 6.92 -8.89
N GLU A 314 -11.75 6.76 -7.97
CA GLU A 314 -12.44 7.87 -7.29
C GLU A 314 -11.97 8.04 -5.83
N LEU A 315 -11.08 7.18 -5.34
CA LEU A 315 -10.51 7.30 -4.00
C LEU A 315 -9.43 8.39 -3.96
N GLN A 316 -9.78 9.53 -3.37
CA GLN A 316 -8.88 10.69 -3.26
C GLN A 316 -8.01 10.68 -1.99
N ASP A 317 -8.56 10.19 -0.88
CA ASP A 317 -7.96 10.31 0.46
C ASP A 317 -7.31 9.00 0.95
N TYR A 318 -7.24 7.95 0.13
CA TYR A 318 -6.75 6.63 0.48
C TYR A 318 -5.67 6.16 -0.50
N TYR A 319 -4.67 5.43 -0.01
CA TYR A 319 -3.90 4.57 -0.90
C TYR A 319 -4.65 3.26 -1.13
N ALA A 320 -4.73 2.86 -2.40
CA ALA A 320 -5.30 1.59 -2.79
C ALA A 320 -4.19 0.61 -3.20
N PHE A 321 -4.15 -0.52 -2.52
CA PHE A 321 -3.23 -1.62 -2.81
C PHE A 321 -4.04 -2.77 -3.40
N VAL A 322 -3.74 -3.20 -4.63
CA VAL A 322 -4.50 -4.22 -5.35
C VAL A 322 -3.65 -5.48 -5.46
N LEU A 323 -4.06 -6.53 -4.77
CA LEU A 323 -3.39 -7.83 -4.71
C LEU A 323 -4.09 -8.84 -5.61
N VAL A 324 -3.33 -9.46 -6.52
CA VAL A 324 -3.79 -10.48 -7.44
C VAL A 324 -2.80 -11.63 -7.47
N THR A 325 -3.26 -12.86 -7.73
CA THR A 325 -2.38 -14.02 -7.96
C THR A 325 -2.80 -14.87 -9.16
N ASN A 326 -1.80 -15.45 -9.82
CA ASN A 326 -1.98 -16.50 -10.84
C ASN A 326 -1.78 -17.91 -10.27
N GLY A 327 -1.56 -18.04 -8.96
CA GLY A 327 -1.25 -19.29 -8.26
C GLY A 327 0.24 -19.55 -8.08
N ASN A 328 1.13 -18.95 -8.88
CA ASN A 328 2.58 -19.12 -8.80
C ASN A 328 3.31 -17.87 -8.29
N GLU A 329 2.65 -16.72 -8.31
CA GLU A 329 3.15 -15.48 -7.71
C GLU A 329 1.98 -14.65 -7.20
N LEU A 330 2.23 -13.83 -6.18
CA LEU A 330 1.37 -12.72 -5.83
C LEU A 330 1.94 -11.45 -6.46
N VAL A 331 1.06 -10.61 -6.98
CA VAL A 331 1.40 -9.33 -7.56
C VAL A 331 0.57 -8.27 -6.84
N LEU A 332 1.25 -7.25 -6.29
CA LEU A 332 0.63 -6.14 -5.61
C LEU A 332 0.86 -4.87 -6.42
N LYS A 333 -0.19 -4.10 -6.70
CA LYS A 333 -0.10 -2.77 -7.32
C LYS A 333 -0.58 -1.70 -6.37
N GLN A 334 0.12 -0.58 -6.32
CA GLN A 334 -0.21 0.57 -5.49
C GLN A 334 -0.75 1.69 -6.37
N TYR A 335 -1.83 2.32 -5.91
CA TYR A 335 -2.51 3.44 -6.57
C TYR A 335 -2.75 4.58 -5.57
N LEU A 336 -2.73 5.81 -6.08
CA LEU A 336 -3.10 7.02 -5.34
C LEU A 336 -3.92 7.93 -6.28
N LYS A 337 -5.13 8.35 -5.87
CA LYS A 337 -6.02 9.18 -6.70
C LYS A 337 -6.29 8.58 -8.08
N GLY A 338 -6.37 7.25 -8.14
CA GLY A 338 -6.52 6.48 -9.39
C GLY A 338 -5.23 6.26 -10.18
N ASP A 339 -4.15 7.00 -9.88
CA ASP A 339 -2.89 6.89 -10.60
C ASP A 339 -2.06 5.71 -10.10
N PHE A 340 -1.49 4.94 -11.03
CA PHE A 340 -0.58 3.84 -10.72
C PHE A 340 0.78 4.36 -10.22
N ILE A 341 1.20 3.88 -9.04
CA ILE A 341 2.42 4.32 -8.37
C ILE A 341 3.53 3.27 -8.48
N ALA A 342 3.24 2.02 -8.10
CA ALA A 342 4.25 0.97 -8.01
C ALA A 342 3.65 -0.43 -8.18
N LYS A 343 4.49 -1.39 -8.59
CA LYS A 343 4.15 -2.82 -8.72
C LYS A 343 5.21 -3.67 -8.02
N TYR A 344 4.75 -4.64 -7.25
CA TYR A 344 5.56 -5.55 -6.46
C TYR A 344 5.23 -7.00 -6.83
N HIS A 345 6.25 -7.84 -6.91
CA HIS A 345 6.14 -9.25 -7.27
C HIS A 345 6.65 -10.13 -6.11
N PHE A 346 5.89 -11.16 -5.78
CA PHE A 346 6.20 -12.13 -4.75
C PHE A 346 6.05 -13.55 -5.33
N PRO A 347 7.12 -14.12 -5.91
CA PRO A 347 7.05 -15.47 -6.45
C PRO A 347 6.80 -16.47 -5.32
N LEU A 348 6.00 -17.49 -5.60
CA LEU A 348 5.77 -18.63 -4.72
C LEU A 348 6.62 -19.80 -5.19
N HIS A 349 7.19 -20.52 -4.23
CA HIS A 349 7.89 -21.77 -4.51
C HIS A 349 6.89 -22.89 -4.79
N ASP A 350 5.81 -22.93 -4.00
CA ASP A 350 4.72 -23.87 -4.16
C ASP A 350 3.45 -23.17 -4.69
N SER A 351 2.84 -23.77 -5.72
CA SER A 351 1.68 -23.17 -6.37
C SER A 351 0.41 -23.32 -5.52
N ILE A 352 -0.40 -22.26 -5.46
CA ILE A 352 -1.73 -22.28 -4.86
C ILE A 352 -2.74 -22.81 -5.86
N SER A 353 -3.63 -23.66 -5.36
CA SER A 353 -4.72 -24.25 -6.12
C SER A 353 -5.98 -24.28 -5.27
N ILE A 354 -7.12 -24.54 -5.91
CA ILE A 354 -8.46 -24.53 -5.33
C ILE A 354 -8.63 -25.39 -4.05
N GLN A 355 -7.81 -26.42 -3.86
CA GLN A 355 -7.83 -27.28 -2.67
C GLN A 355 -7.02 -26.74 -1.48
N HIS A 356 -6.21 -25.70 -1.70
CA HIS A 356 -5.35 -25.10 -0.68
C HIS A 356 -6.11 -23.99 0.08
N PHE A 357 -6.87 -24.40 1.10
CA PHE A 357 -7.51 -23.45 2.03
C PHE A 357 -6.50 -22.66 2.88
N HIS A 358 -5.33 -23.26 3.15
CA HIS A 358 -4.19 -22.66 3.84
C HIS A 358 -2.93 -22.87 3.01
N HIS A 359 -2.06 -21.87 2.97
CA HIS A 359 -0.76 -21.92 2.34
C HIS A 359 0.25 -21.08 3.14
N GLN A 360 1.26 -21.74 3.72
CA GLN A 360 2.19 -21.10 4.66
C GLN A 360 2.96 -19.93 4.03
N GLU A 361 3.62 -20.16 2.88
CA GLU A 361 4.40 -19.11 2.21
C GLU A 361 3.53 -17.91 1.82
N TYR A 362 2.29 -18.18 1.41
CA TYR A 362 1.33 -17.14 1.05
C TYR A 362 0.93 -16.34 2.28
N SER A 363 0.68 -17.03 3.41
CA SER A 363 0.40 -16.39 4.69
C SER A 363 1.52 -15.45 5.12
N GLU A 364 2.77 -15.89 5.01
CA GLU A 364 3.95 -15.09 5.35
C GLU A 364 4.07 -13.85 4.44
N ILE A 365 3.80 -13.98 3.14
CA ILE A 365 3.80 -12.85 2.21
C ILE A 365 2.68 -11.85 2.54
N VAL A 366 1.46 -12.34 2.79
CA VAL A 366 0.33 -11.47 3.15
C VAL A 366 0.59 -10.75 4.47
N GLU A 367 1.09 -11.45 5.50
CA GLU A 367 1.50 -10.84 6.77
C GLU A 367 2.53 -9.72 6.57
N ARG A 368 3.53 -9.94 5.69
CA ARG A 368 4.51 -8.90 5.32
C ARG A 368 3.87 -7.73 4.58
N ILE A 369 2.93 -7.98 3.67
CA ILE A 369 2.22 -6.91 2.94
C ILE A 369 1.43 -6.05 3.91
N LEU A 370 0.63 -6.66 4.80
CA LEU A 370 -0.19 -5.93 5.77
C LEU A 370 0.66 -5.04 6.67
N GLY A 371 1.79 -5.55 7.17
CA GLY A 371 2.68 -4.78 8.04
C GLY A 371 3.51 -3.72 7.31
N THR A 372 4.12 -4.07 6.16
CA THR A 372 5.05 -3.16 5.44
C THR A 372 4.35 -1.95 4.85
N PHE A 373 3.11 -2.14 4.37
CA PHE A 373 2.32 -1.08 3.75
C PHE A 373 1.28 -0.49 4.71
N GLU A 374 1.37 -0.80 6.02
CA GLU A 374 0.49 -0.26 7.05
C GLU A 374 -1.00 -0.36 6.67
N ILE A 375 -1.40 -1.54 6.16
CA ILE A 375 -2.76 -1.76 5.69
C ILE A 375 -3.72 -1.59 6.87
N SER A 376 -4.67 -0.68 6.75
CA SER A 376 -5.65 -0.34 7.78
C SER A 376 -7.02 -0.96 7.51
N LEU A 377 -7.25 -1.52 6.32
CA LEU A 377 -8.47 -2.20 5.92
C LEU A 377 -8.18 -3.20 4.79
N VAL A 378 -8.77 -4.39 4.87
CA VAL A 378 -8.76 -5.35 3.75
C VAL A 378 -10.15 -5.41 3.13
N HIS A 379 -10.24 -5.23 1.81
CA HIS A 379 -11.46 -5.38 1.04
C HIS A 379 -11.32 -6.49 -0.01
N ILE A 380 -11.91 -7.64 0.28
CA ILE A 380 -11.91 -8.81 -0.58
C ILE A 380 -13.03 -8.67 -1.61
N HIS A 381 -12.68 -8.80 -2.89
CA HIS A 381 -13.65 -8.93 -3.97
C HIS A 381 -13.64 -10.33 -4.58
N HIS A 382 -12.53 -11.04 -4.51
CA HIS A 382 -12.48 -12.45 -4.90
C HIS A 382 -11.31 -13.19 -4.26
N LEU A 383 -11.45 -14.51 -4.11
CA LEU A 383 -10.42 -15.41 -3.57
C LEU A 383 -10.06 -16.57 -4.52
N ILE A 384 -10.40 -16.46 -5.81
CA ILE A 384 -9.93 -17.42 -6.85
C ILE A 384 -8.41 -17.34 -6.88
N ARG A 385 -7.76 -18.51 -6.79
CA ARG A 385 -6.29 -18.68 -6.72
C ARG A 385 -5.63 -18.13 -5.44
N HIS A 386 -6.40 -17.56 -4.52
CA HIS A 386 -5.93 -17.22 -3.17
C HIS A 386 -6.27 -18.35 -2.19
N SER A 387 -5.50 -18.47 -1.10
CA SER A 387 -5.92 -19.26 0.07
C SER A 387 -6.90 -18.44 0.93
N PHE A 388 -7.55 -19.08 1.90
CA PHE A 388 -8.44 -18.41 2.85
C PHE A 388 -7.68 -17.74 4.00
N ASP A 389 -6.36 -17.60 3.92
CA ASP A 389 -5.54 -17.10 5.01
C ASP A 389 -5.72 -15.59 5.27
N ILE A 390 -6.03 -14.79 4.24
CA ILE A 390 -6.07 -13.32 4.35
C ILE A 390 -6.97 -12.85 5.51
N PRO A 391 -8.26 -13.25 5.62
CA PRO A 391 -9.10 -12.83 6.76
C PRO A 391 -8.53 -13.22 8.12
N HIS A 392 -7.92 -14.40 8.25
CA HIS A 392 -7.33 -14.85 9.51
C HIS A 392 -6.12 -14.01 9.91
N ILE A 393 -5.28 -13.64 8.93
CA ILE A 393 -4.10 -12.79 9.17
C ILE A 393 -4.54 -11.37 9.51
N ALA A 394 -5.45 -10.77 8.74
CA ALA A 394 -5.95 -9.42 9.05
C ALA A 394 -6.55 -9.35 10.46
N HIS A 395 -7.36 -10.34 10.86
CA HIS A 395 -7.90 -10.42 12.22
C HIS A 395 -6.79 -10.55 13.30
N LYS A 396 -5.66 -11.21 13.03
CA LYS A 396 -4.51 -11.28 13.97
C LYS A 396 -3.92 -9.89 14.25
N PHE A 397 -3.98 -9.00 13.27
CA PHE A 397 -3.50 -7.61 13.37
C PHE A 397 -4.62 -6.61 13.75
N ASN A 398 -5.82 -7.08 14.10
CA ASN A 398 -7.01 -6.24 14.31
C ASN A 398 -7.32 -5.33 13.11
N ILE A 399 -6.99 -5.78 11.89
CA ILE A 399 -7.33 -5.07 10.65
C ILE A 399 -8.73 -5.53 10.22
N PRO A 400 -9.68 -4.60 10.03
CA PRO A 400 -11.03 -4.93 9.57
C PRO A 400 -11.03 -5.53 8.15
N VAL A 401 -11.97 -6.42 7.90
CA VAL A 401 -12.13 -7.14 6.62
C VAL A 401 -13.55 -6.98 6.09
N ILE A 402 -13.66 -6.46 4.87
CA ILE A 402 -14.90 -6.38 4.09
C ILE A 402 -14.83 -7.38 2.95
N PHE A 403 -15.91 -8.09 2.64
CA PHE A 403 -16.01 -8.99 1.49
C PHE A 403 -17.22 -8.65 0.61
N THR A 404 -16.98 -8.10 -0.59
CA THR A 404 -18.01 -7.93 -1.61
C THR A 404 -18.22 -9.23 -2.40
N LEU A 405 -19.43 -9.78 -2.35
CA LEU A 405 -19.86 -11.03 -2.95
C LEU A 405 -20.41 -10.80 -4.36
N HIS A 406 -19.52 -10.84 -5.34
CA HIS A 406 -19.84 -10.63 -6.76
C HIS A 406 -20.51 -11.83 -7.42
N ASP A 407 -20.33 -13.02 -6.88
CA ASP A 407 -20.88 -14.29 -7.39
C ASP A 407 -21.06 -15.28 -6.22
N TYR A 408 -21.31 -16.55 -6.52
CA TYR A 408 -21.55 -17.58 -5.51
C TYR A 408 -20.30 -18.42 -5.19
N TYR A 409 -19.09 -17.86 -5.25
CA TYR A 409 -17.85 -18.54 -4.88
C TYR A 409 -17.92 -19.20 -3.50
N LEU A 410 -18.55 -18.55 -2.52
CA LEU A 410 -18.73 -19.12 -1.19
C LEU A 410 -19.62 -20.37 -1.19
N PHE A 411 -20.59 -20.48 -2.11
CA PHE A 411 -21.40 -21.68 -2.26
C PHE A 411 -20.59 -22.82 -2.85
N SER A 412 -19.81 -22.51 -3.89
CA SER A 412 -19.03 -23.47 -4.67
C SER A 412 -17.92 -22.75 -5.43
N PRO A 413 -16.74 -23.34 -5.56
CA PRO A 413 -15.64 -22.71 -6.28
C PRO A 413 -15.86 -22.63 -7.81
N LYS A 414 -16.95 -23.21 -8.35
CA LYS A 414 -17.39 -23.00 -9.74
C LYS A 414 -18.01 -21.61 -9.97
N VAL A 415 -18.21 -20.80 -8.92
CA VAL A 415 -18.81 -19.43 -8.89
C VAL A 415 -20.26 -19.29 -9.35
N ASN A 416 -20.73 -20.12 -10.28
CA ASN A 416 -22.12 -20.20 -10.71
C ASN A 416 -22.86 -21.36 -10.02
N LEU A 417 -24.18 -21.24 -9.95
CA LEU A 417 -25.08 -22.23 -9.32
C LEU A 417 -25.62 -23.24 -10.36
N LEU A 418 -24.80 -23.62 -11.33
CA LEU A 418 -25.18 -24.53 -12.42
C LEU A 418 -24.52 -25.91 -12.26
N ASP A 419 -25.27 -26.97 -12.56
CA ASP A 419 -24.76 -28.34 -12.61
C ASP A 419 -23.95 -28.61 -13.90
N GLU A 420 -23.53 -29.86 -14.11
CA GLU A 420 -22.82 -30.30 -15.32
C GLU A 420 -23.66 -30.22 -16.60
N ASN A 421 -24.98 -30.10 -16.48
CA ASN A 421 -25.93 -29.97 -17.58
C ASN A 421 -26.42 -28.51 -17.76
N ASN A 422 -25.78 -27.55 -17.10
CA ASN A 422 -26.16 -26.13 -17.07
C ASN A 422 -27.58 -25.88 -16.52
N LYS A 423 -28.05 -26.72 -15.60
CA LYS A 423 -29.31 -26.51 -14.88
C LYS A 423 -29.05 -25.89 -13.51
N TYR A 424 -29.99 -25.06 -13.07
CA TYR A 424 -29.91 -24.41 -11.77
C TYR A 424 -30.01 -25.44 -10.62
N ILE A 425 -29.05 -25.40 -9.71
CA ILE A 425 -28.88 -26.43 -8.68
C ILE A 425 -29.98 -26.37 -7.60
N LEU A 426 -30.39 -25.17 -7.19
CA LEU A 426 -31.21 -24.94 -5.98
C LEU A 426 -32.72 -25.11 -6.18
N GLU A 427 -33.18 -25.48 -7.38
CA GLU A 427 -34.62 -25.59 -7.69
C GLU A 427 -35.27 -26.91 -7.23
N SER A 428 -34.51 -28.01 -7.11
CA SER A 428 -35.04 -29.31 -6.67
C SER A 428 -33.96 -30.38 -6.47
N GLY A 429 -34.22 -31.40 -5.66
CA GLY A 429 -33.35 -32.58 -5.52
C GLY A 429 -32.20 -32.43 -4.51
N ASN A 430 -31.25 -33.35 -4.54
CA ASN A 430 -30.10 -33.36 -3.64
C ASN A 430 -29.04 -32.34 -4.08
N GLU A 431 -29.04 -31.16 -3.49
CA GLU A 431 -28.10 -30.07 -3.80
C GLU A 431 -26.64 -30.50 -3.66
N GLU A 432 -26.29 -31.24 -2.60
CA GLU A 432 -24.92 -31.66 -2.33
C GLU A 432 -24.38 -32.56 -3.45
N GLU A 433 -25.19 -33.50 -3.91
CA GLU A 433 -24.86 -34.38 -5.04
C GLU A 433 -24.66 -33.60 -6.33
N LYS A 434 -25.56 -32.64 -6.63
CA LYS A 434 -25.46 -31.78 -7.81
C LYS A 434 -24.21 -30.90 -7.79
N PHE A 435 -23.88 -30.28 -6.65
CA PHE A 435 -22.64 -29.51 -6.52
C PHE A 435 -21.42 -30.40 -6.75
N ASN A 436 -21.36 -31.58 -6.12
CA ASN A 436 -20.24 -32.50 -6.30
C ASN A 436 -20.13 -33.02 -7.75
N SER A 437 -21.24 -33.29 -8.43
CA SER A 437 -21.24 -33.68 -9.86
C SER A 437 -20.70 -32.55 -10.74
N SER A 438 -21.16 -31.32 -10.48
CA SER A 438 -20.67 -30.11 -11.15
C SER A 438 -19.17 -29.88 -10.93
N LEU A 439 -18.68 -30.08 -9.71
CA LEU A 439 -17.24 -29.98 -9.38
C LEU A 439 -16.42 -31.11 -10.01
N ARG A 440 -16.97 -32.31 -10.13
CA ARG A 440 -16.34 -33.42 -10.85
C ARG A 440 -16.15 -33.08 -12.32
N ALA A 441 -17.19 -32.52 -12.96
CA ALA A 441 -17.12 -32.12 -14.36
C ALA A 441 -16.16 -30.94 -14.60
N ALA A 442 -16.14 -29.95 -13.70
CA ALA A 442 -15.33 -28.75 -13.85
C ALA A 442 -13.85 -28.94 -13.45
N PHE A 443 -13.59 -29.70 -12.38
CA PHE A 443 -12.26 -29.78 -11.75
C PHE A 443 -11.75 -31.21 -11.52
N GLY A 444 -12.53 -32.25 -11.85
CA GLY A 444 -12.11 -33.65 -11.66
C GLY A 444 -12.21 -34.15 -10.21
N PHE A 445 -12.97 -33.48 -9.34
CA PHE A 445 -13.13 -33.90 -7.95
C PHE A 445 -14.02 -35.15 -7.83
N HIS A 446 -13.44 -36.24 -7.31
CA HIS A 446 -14.15 -37.51 -7.11
C HIS A 446 -14.72 -37.69 -5.69
N THR A 447 -14.31 -36.86 -4.74
CA THR A 447 -14.77 -36.85 -3.34
C THR A 447 -15.94 -35.88 -3.14
N PRO A 448 -16.70 -35.99 -2.03
CA PRO A 448 -17.71 -35.00 -1.60
C PRO A 448 -17.10 -33.65 -1.17
N PHE A 449 -16.38 -32.98 -2.07
CA PHE A 449 -15.57 -31.80 -1.79
C PHE A 449 -16.41 -30.61 -1.32
N ILE A 450 -17.66 -30.47 -1.78
CA ILE A 450 -18.52 -29.33 -1.44
C ILE A 450 -18.78 -29.20 0.07
N LYS A 451 -18.84 -30.33 0.79
CA LYS A 451 -19.04 -30.32 2.24
C LYS A 451 -17.84 -29.68 2.94
N LYS A 452 -16.63 -30.13 2.59
CA LYS A 452 -15.37 -29.57 3.11
C LYS A 452 -15.20 -28.10 2.72
N TRP A 453 -15.58 -27.73 1.50
CA TRP A 453 -15.59 -26.34 1.03
C TRP A 453 -16.43 -25.46 1.95
N ARG A 454 -17.69 -25.85 2.19
CA ARG A 454 -18.63 -25.09 3.04
C ARG A 454 -18.17 -24.99 4.48
N GLU A 455 -17.62 -26.08 5.05
CA GLU A 455 -17.02 -26.05 6.39
C GLU A 455 -15.90 -25.00 6.50
N LYS A 456 -15.02 -24.92 5.48
CA LYS A 456 -13.92 -23.95 5.46
C LYS A 456 -14.37 -22.52 5.17
N VAL A 457 -15.41 -22.36 4.35
CA VAL A 457 -16.06 -21.07 4.13
C VAL A 457 -16.67 -20.54 5.42
N GLU A 458 -17.35 -21.37 6.21
CA GLU A 458 -17.93 -20.94 7.49
C GLU A 458 -16.86 -20.49 8.50
N GLU A 459 -15.73 -21.20 8.55
CA GLU A 459 -14.57 -20.82 9.35
C GLU A 459 -14.03 -19.43 8.94
N MET A 460 -13.86 -19.20 7.65
CA MET A 460 -13.41 -17.91 7.11
C MET A 460 -14.45 -16.79 7.35
N ILE A 461 -15.76 -17.07 7.20
CA ILE A 461 -16.84 -16.11 7.45
C ILE A 461 -16.76 -15.53 8.87
N SER A 462 -16.30 -16.32 9.86
CA SER A 462 -16.11 -15.86 11.23
C SER A 462 -15.01 -14.80 11.40
N LYS A 463 -14.18 -14.57 10.37
CA LYS A 463 -13.05 -13.64 10.35
C LYS A 463 -13.25 -12.44 9.42
N VAL A 464 -14.45 -12.27 8.88
CA VAL A 464 -14.81 -11.13 8.03
C VAL A 464 -15.79 -10.24 8.79
N ASP A 465 -15.55 -8.94 8.87
CA ASP A 465 -16.37 -8.02 9.65
C ASP A 465 -17.67 -7.64 8.94
N GLN A 466 -17.61 -7.47 7.61
CA GLN A 466 -18.77 -7.09 6.81
C GLN A 466 -18.78 -7.71 5.42
N PHE A 467 -19.98 -8.03 4.94
CA PHE A 467 -20.25 -8.56 3.62
C PHE A 467 -21.12 -7.60 2.81
N ILE A 468 -20.81 -7.45 1.54
CA ILE A 468 -21.58 -6.60 0.62
C ILE A 468 -22.08 -7.46 -0.54
N THR A 469 -23.32 -7.24 -0.95
CA THR A 469 -23.90 -7.84 -2.16
C THR A 469 -24.39 -6.75 -3.11
N PRO A 470 -24.49 -7.00 -4.43
CA PRO A 470 -24.98 -5.99 -5.36
C PRO A 470 -26.49 -5.77 -5.32
N CYS A 471 -27.27 -6.70 -4.76
CA CYS A 471 -28.74 -6.62 -4.71
C CYS A 471 -29.32 -7.39 -3.50
N ASP A 472 -30.58 -7.08 -3.16
CA ASP A 472 -31.26 -7.68 -2.01
C ASP A 472 -31.56 -9.17 -2.22
N PHE A 473 -31.88 -9.61 -3.45
CA PHE A 473 -32.05 -11.02 -3.76
C PHE A 473 -30.80 -11.85 -3.39
N SER A 474 -29.62 -11.36 -3.77
CA SER A 474 -28.36 -12.06 -3.49
C SER A 474 -28.12 -12.09 -1.99
N LYS A 475 -28.32 -10.96 -1.29
CA LYS A 475 -28.26 -10.85 0.17
C LYS A 475 -29.12 -11.92 0.86
N ASP A 476 -30.39 -12.01 0.49
CA ASP A 476 -31.35 -12.94 1.09
C ASP A 476 -30.97 -14.39 0.79
N LEU A 477 -30.48 -14.66 -0.42
CA LEU A 477 -30.00 -15.99 -0.81
C LEU A 477 -28.75 -16.42 -0.02
N PHE A 478 -27.82 -15.50 0.23
CA PHE A 478 -26.65 -15.72 1.07
C PHE A 478 -27.05 -15.95 2.53
N ILE A 479 -27.94 -15.13 3.11
CA ILE A 479 -28.45 -15.31 4.48
C ILE A 479 -29.12 -16.67 4.64
N LYS A 480 -29.92 -17.09 3.65
CA LYS A 480 -30.60 -18.39 3.67
C LYS A 480 -29.63 -19.57 3.78
N HIS A 481 -28.45 -19.48 3.14
CA HIS A 481 -27.46 -20.56 3.12
C HIS A 481 -26.38 -20.43 4.19
N PHE A 482 -26.09 -19.21 4.61
CA PHE A 482 -25.11 -18.85 5.62
C PHE A 482 -25.76 -17.89 6.64
N PRO A 483 -26.61 -18.40 7.56
CA PRO A 483 -27.36 -17.55 8.50
C PRO A 483 -26.46 -16.67 9.38
N SER A 484 -25.20 -17.05 9.58
CA SER A 484 -24.20 -16.28 10.33
C SER A 484 -23.85 -14.91 9.68
N LEU A 485 -24.33 -14.65 8.46
CA LEU A 485 -24.14 -13.39 7.74
C LEU A 485 -25.19 -12.32 8.09
N GLU A 486 -26.35 -12.68 8.64
CA GLU A 486 -27.52 -11.80 8.75
C GLU A 486 -27.23 -10.42 9.36
N SER A 487 -26.42 -10.36 10.43
CA SER A 487 -26.08 -9.11 11.11
C SER A 487 -24.92 -8.33 10.48
N ARG A 488 -24.28 -8.86 9.44
CA ARG A 488 -23.04 -8.34 8.84
C ARG A 488 -23.10 -8.20 7.33
N ILE A 489 -24.27 -8.39 6.71
CA ILE A 489 -24.43 -8.32 5.25
C ILE A 489 -25.35 -7.18 4.84
N SER A 490 -24.94 -6.39 3.85
CA SER A 490 -25.76 -5.33 3.26
C SER A 490 -25.71 -5.34 1.73
N ALA A 491 -26.67 -4.66 1.10
CA ALA A 491 -26.72 -4.51 -0.36
C ALA A 491 -26.23 -3.11 -0.76
N ILE A 492 -25.26 -3.06 -1.67
CA ILE A 492 -24.78 -1.84 -2.32
C ILE A 492 -24.81 -2.08 -3.83
N GLU A 493 -25.84 -1.54 -4.50
CA GLU A 493 -25.97 -1.63 -5.97
C GLU A 493 -24.72 -1.04 -6.67
N HIS A 494 -24.28 -1.66 -7.76
CA HIS A 494 -23.17 -1.14 -8.55
C HIS A 494 -23.57 0.14 -9.29
N GLY A 495 -22.66 1.12 -9.30
CA GLY A 495 -22.82 2.37 -10.01
C GLY A 495 -22.50 2.23 -11.50
N VAL A 496 -23.02 3.15 -12.30
CA VAL A 496 -22.67 3.30 -13.72
C VAL A 496 -22.22 4.74 -14.02
N THR A 497 -21.42 4.89 -15.07
CA THR A 497 -21.09 6.21 -15.64
C THR A 497 -22.24 6.66 -16.53
N ILE A 498 -22.79 7.85 -16.30
CA ILE A 498 -23.83 8.45 -17.13
C ILE A 498 -23.15 9.50 -18.02
N GLU A 499 -23.45 9.52 -19.33
CA GLU A 499 -22.79 10.43 -20.30
C GLU A 499 -22.89 11.92 -19.90
N SER A 500 -23.93 12.33 -19.17
CA SER A 500 -24.08 13.70 -18.62
C SER A 500 -22.95 14.10 -17.67
N ASP A 501 -22.33 13.13 -17.01
CA ASP A 501 -21.24 13.37 -16.04
C ASP A 501 -19.91 13.69 -16.74
N LEU A 502 -19.78 13.38 -18.04
CA LEU A 502 -18.54 13.57 -18.82
C LEU A 502 -18.51 14.89 -19.59
N THR A 503 -19.66 15.44 -19.98
CA THR A 503 -19.73 16.60 -20.87
C THR A 503 -20.22 17.88 -20.21
N GLY A 504 -20.71 17.83 -18.96
CA GLY A 504 -21.29 18.98 -18.25
C GLY A 504 -22.49 19.63 -18.97
N SER A 505 -22.99 18.97 -20.02
CA SER A 505 -24.13 19.40 -20.81
C SER A 505 -25.31 18.52 -20.46
N GLU A 506 -26.47 19.11 -20.18
CA GLU A 506 -27.74 18.39 -20.24
C GLU A 506 -27.81 17.72 -21.61
N ILE A 507 -27.74 16.38 -21.63
CA ILE A 507 -28.06 15.65 -22.86
C ILE A 507 -29.50 16.02 -23.17
N SER A 508 -29.71 16.73 -24.27
CA SER A 508 -31.04 16.95 -24.78
C SER A 508 -31.59 15.59 -25.19
N TYR A 509 -32.44 15.04 -24.33
CA TYR A 509 -33.20 13.83 -24.58
C TYR A 509 -34.02 14.03 -25.86
N VAL A 510 -33.50 13.53 -26.98
CA VAL A 510 -34.28 13.42 -28.20
C VAL A 510 -35.26 12.30 -27.96
N LYS A 511 -36.49 12.64 -27.56
CA LYS A 511 -37.61 11.69 -27.54
C LYS A 511 -37.59 10.91 -28.85
N SER A 512 -37.39 9.60 -28.79
CA SER A 512 -37.55 8.75 -29.96
C SER A 512 -39.00 8.92 -30.44
N GLU A 513 -39.19 9.38 -31.68
CA GLU A 513 -40.51 9.40 -32.29
C GLU A 513 -41.13 8.00 -32.21
N GLU A 514 -42.43 7.90 -31.92
CA GLU A 514 -43.14 6.63 -31.91
C GLU A 514 -43.03 5.97 -33.29
N LYS A 515 -42.16 4.97 -33.39
CA LYS A 515 -41.93 4.21 -34.61
C LYS A 515 -42.81 2.97 -34.59
N GLU A 516 -43.63 2.80 -35.61
CA GLU A 516 -44.34 1.55 -35.87
C GLU A 516 -43.32 0.44 -36.20
N ILE A 517 -43.22 -0.58 -35.33
CA ILE A 517 -42.28 -1.69 -35.49
C ILE A 517 -42.86 -2.70 -36.49
N LYS A 518 -42.36 -2.68 -37.72
CA LYS A 518 -42.75 -3.63 -38.79
C LYS A 518 -41.92 -4.92 -38.78
N GLU A 519 -40.66 -4.81 -38.37
CA GLU A 519 -39.72 -5.91 -38.16
C GLU A 519 -39.01 -5.65 -36.83
N TRP A 520 -38.95 -6.65 -35.95
CA TRP A 520 -38.35 -6.56 -34.62
C TRP A 520 -36.85 -6.89 -34.66
N ASN A 521 -36.02 -5.98 -34.18
CA ASN A 521 -34.59 -6.17 -34.01
C ASN A 521 -34.31 -6.60 -32.57
N ILE A 522 -34.14 -7.91 -32.36
CA ILE A 522 -33.97 -8.48 -31.01
C ILE A 522 -32.49 -8.81 -30.77
N GLY A 523 -31.92 -8.20 -29.74
CA GLY A 523 -30.52 -8.34 -29.36
C GLY A 523 -30.29 -9.29 -28.18
N PHE A 524 -29.16 -9.99 -28.20
CA PHE A 524 -28.58 -10.67 -27.03
C PHE A 524 -27.23 -10.02 -26.75
N LEU A 525 -27.08 -9.44 -25.56
CA LEU A 525 -25.96 -8.57 -25.20
C LEU A 525 -25.05 -9.20 -24.14
N GLY A 526 -23.74 -9.16 -24.38
CA GLY A 526 -22.70 -9.61 -23.45
C GLY A 526 -22.03 -10.93 -23.86
N GLY A 527 -21.31 -11.57 -22.94
CA GLY A 527 -20.67 -12.87 -23.21
C GLY A 527 -21.70 -13.99 -23.38
N LEU A 528 -21.82 -14.58 -24.57
CA LEU A 528 -22.84 -15.57 -24.91
C LEU A 528 -22.34 -17.00 -24.64
N ALA A 529 -22.06 -17.28 -23.37
CA ALA A 529 -21.62 -18.57 -22.85
C ALA A 529 -22.78 -19.37 -22.21
N PRO A 530 -22.60 -20.66 -21.85
CA PRO A 530 -23.65 -21.48 -21.24
C PRO A 530 -24.26 -20.88 -19.98
N ASN A 531 -23.44 -20.26 -19.12
CA ASN A 531 -23.89 -19.53 -17.92
C ASN A 531 -24.64 -18.23 -18.24
N LYS A 532 -24.68 -17.78 -19.50
CA LYS A 532 -25.45 -16.62 -19.95
C LYS A 532 -26.63 -17.02 -20.84
N GLY A 533 -26.97 -18.32 -20.84
CA GLY A 533 -28.17 -18.83 -21.52
C GLY A 533 -27.97 -19.19 -22.98
N SER A 534 -26.74 -19.42 -23.44
CA SER A 534 -26.45 -19.71 -24.85
C SER A 534 -27.32 -20.82 -25.46
N ASP A 535 -27.61 -21.88 -24.70
CA ASP A 535 -28.46 -22.99 -25.15
C ASP A 535 -29.92 -22.58 -25.33
N LEU A 536 -30.46 -21.74 -24.43
CA LEU A 536 -31.82 -21.19 -24.54
C LEU A 536 -31.90 -20.20 -25.70
N ILE A 537 -30.88 -19.36 -25.89
CA ILE A 537 -30.76 -18.44 -27.04
C ILE A 537 -30.73 -19.22 -28.35
N TYR A 538 -29.89 -20.27 -28.44
CA TYR A 538 -29.80 -21.13 -29.62
C TYR A 538 -31.15 -21.77 -29.95
N LYS A 539 -31.83 -22.32 -28.94
CA LYS A 539 -33.15 -22.94 -29.09
C LYS A 539 -34.22 -21.92 -29.51
N LEU A 540 -34.17 -20.70 -28.96
CA LEU A 540 -35.09 -19.63 -29.30
C LEU A 540 -34.94 -19.23 -30.78
N ILE A 541 -33.72 -18.90 -31.21
CA ILE A 541 -33.43 -18.51 -32.59
C ILE A 541 -33.79 -19.63 -33.59
N THR A 542 -33.52 -20.89 -33.25
CA THR A 542 -33.76 -22.02 -34.18
C THR A 542 -35.20 -22.51 -34.23
N LYS A 543 -36.00 -22.30 -33.18
CA LYS A 543 -37.38 -22.83 -33.08
C LYS A 543 -38.46 -21.76 -33.18
N TYR A 544 -38.14 -20.49 -32.99
CA TYR A 544 -39.11 -19.40 -33.09
C TYR A 544 -39.41 -19.07 -34.55
N SER A 545 -40.66 -19.25 -34.95
CA SER A 545 -41.08 -19.33 -36.36
C SER A 545 -41.68 -18.04 -36.93
N ARG A 546 -41.65 -16.91 -36.20
CA ARG A 546 -42.12 -15.64 -36.74
C ARG A 546 -41.14 -15.07 -37.77
N ASN A 547 -41.69 -14.55 -38.86
CA ASN A 547 -40.90 -14.09 -40.01
C ASN A 547 -40.49 -12.61 -39.92
N ASN A 548 -41.03 -11.84 -38.98
CA ASN A 548 -40.78 -10.41 -38.81
C ASN A 548 -39.76 -10.11 -37.70
N ILE A 549 -38.74 -10.96 -37.54
CA ILE A 549 -37.68 -10.81 -36.55
C ILE A 549 -36.32 -10.91 -37.18
N LYS A 550 -35.45 -9.99 -36.76
CA LYS A 550 -34.02 -10.00 -36.99
C LYS A 550 -33.29 -10.17 -35.66
N TRP A 551 -32.47 -11.21 -35.58
CA TRP A 551 -31.71 -11.56 -34.38
C TRP A 551 -30.31 -10.96 -34.43
N HIS A 552 -29.86 -10.40 -33.31
CA HIS A 552 -28.52 -9.82 -33.17
C HIS A 552 -27.78 -10.43 -31.98
N LEU A 553 -26.62 -11.05 -32.24
CA LEU A 553 -25.70 -11.53 -31.20
C LEU A 553 -24.56 -10.52 -31.03
N ILE A 554 -24.50 -9.88 -29.86
CA ILE A 554 -23.59 -8.75 -29.57
C ILE A 554 -22.71 -9.13 -28.37
N GLY A 555 -21.43 -9.41 -28.63
CA GLY A 555 -20.46 -9.87 -27.64
C GLY A 555 -19.76 -11.18 -28.02
N GLY A 556 -18.89 -11.65 -27.13
CA GLY A 556 -18.09 -12.86 -27.33
C GLY A 556 -18.95 -14.13 -27.38
N LEU A 557 -18.76 -14.96 -28.42
CA LEU A 557 -19.50 -16.20 -28.64
C LEU A 557 -18.78 -17.40 -28.00
N GLY A 558 -19.04 -17.62 -26.70
CA GLY A 558 -18.43 -18.72 -25.94
C GLY A 558 -19.00 -20.12 -26.22
N ASP A 559 -20.13 -20.21 -26.93
CA ASP A 559 -20.79 -21.47 -27.27
C ASP A 559 -20.61 -21.83 -28.75
N GLN A 560 -20.06 -23.01 -29.04
CA GLN A 560 -19.81 -23.47 -30.40
C GLN A 560 -21.10 -23.61 -31.24
N LYS A 561 -22.24 -24.01 -30.65
CA LYS A 561 -23.50 -24.15 -31.37
C LYS A 561 -23.98 -22.79 -31.86
N LEU A 562 -23.94 -21.76 -31.01
CA LEU A 562 -24.26 -20.38 -31.41
C LEU A 562 -23.25 -19.84 -32.42
N ASN A 563 -21.96 -20.13 -32.25
CA ASN A 563 -20.93 -19.66 -33.16
C ASN A 563 -21.08 -20.24 -34.58
N LEU A 564 -21.52 -21.49 -34.71
CA LEU A 564 -21.75 -22.15 -36.00
C LEU A 564 -23.15 -21.92 -36.59
N LEU A 565 -24.11 -21.42 -35.80
CA LEU A 565 -25.48 -21.18 -36.26
C LEU A 565 -25.51 -20.14 -37.40
N ASN A 566 -26.12 -20.48 -38.54
CA ASN A 566 -26.30 -19.56 -39.65
C ASN A 566 -27.76 -19.59 -40.12
N GLN A 567 -28.41 -18.43 -40.14
CA GLN A 567 -29.79 -18.22 -40.58
C GLN A 567 -29.90 -16.85 -41.24
N SER A 568 -30.81 -16.71 -42.20
CA SER A 568 -30.95 -15.48 -43.01
C SER A 568 -31.31 -14.24 -42.18
N ASN A 569 -31.98 -14.43 -41.05
CA ASN A 569 -32.40 -13.37 -40.14
C ASN A 569 -31.52 -13.27 -38.88
N LEU A 570 -30.32 -13.86 -38.87
CA LEU A 570 -29.37 -13.80 -37.75
C LEU A 570 -28.11 -13.01 -38.14
N GLN A 571 -27.73 -12.04 -37.30
CA GLN A 571 -26.49 -11.27 -37.45
C GLN A 571 -25.62 -11.40 -36.19
N LYS A 572 -24.32 -11.55 -36.40
CA LYS A 572 -23.30 -11.67 -35.33
C LYS A 572 -22.36 -10.49 -35.41
N HIS A 573 -22.18 -9.78 -34.32
CA HIS A 573 -21.40 -8.53 -34.28
C HIS A 573 -20.04 -8.67 -33.62
N GLY A 574 -19.79 -9.79 -32.94
CA GLY A 574 -18.53 -10.07 -32.25
C GLY A 574 -18.38 -9.30 -30.93
N GLU A 575 -17.18 -9.35 -30.37
CA GLU A 575 -16.80 -8.62 -29.16
C GLU A 575 -16.80 -7.10 -29.40
N TYR A 576 -17.10 -6.34 -28.35
CA TYR A 576 -17.16 -4.88 -28.40
C TYR A 576 -16.45 -4.29 -27.18
N LYS A 577 -15.93 -3.07 -27.33
CA LYS A 577 -15.51 -2.27 -26.19
C LYS A 577 -16.69 -1.53 -25.60
N ARG A 578 -16.73 -1.35 -24.28
CA ARG A 578 -17.88 -0.76 -23.58
C ARG A 578 -18.27 0.62 -24.13
N GLU A 579 -17.28 1.40 -24.55
CA GLU A 579 -17.46 2.74 -25.13
C GLU A 579 -18.11 2.71 -26.52
N GLU A 580 -18.00 1.60 -27.25
CA GLU A 580 -18.57 1.43 -28.59
C GLU A 580 -20.05 1.01 -28.55
N LEU A 581 -20.53 0.56 -27.38
CA LEU A 581 -21.85 -0.04 -27.24
C LEU A 581 -22.98 0.91 -27.65
N SER A 582 -22.87 2.20 -27.30
CA SER A 582 -23.83 3.26 -27.69
C SER A 582 -23.97 3.36 -29.20
N HIS A 583 -22.85 3.30 -29.94
CA HIS A 583 -22.86 3.33 -31.40
C HIS A 583 -23.41 2.04 -32.01
N ILE A 584 -23.07 0.89 -31.44
CA ILE A 584 -23.57 -0.41 -31.89
C ILE A 584 -25.08 -0.47 -31.75
N ILE A 585 -25.60 -0.11 -30.57
CA ILE A 585 -27.03 -0.11 -30.29
C ILE A 585 -27.79 0.81 -31.25
N LYS A 586 -27.33 2.05 -31.43
CA LYS A 586 -27.96 3.01 -32.36
C LYS A 586 -27.92 2.53 -33.82
N ARG A 587 -26.83 1.89 -34.25
CA ARG A 587 -26.69 1.35 -35.61
C ARG A 587 -27.62 0.17 -35.87
N LEU A 588 -27.85 -0.66 -34.86
CA LEU A 588 -28.67 -1.87 -34.98
C LEU A 588 -30.16 -1.59 -34.80
N ASP A 589 -30.52 -0.43 -34.23
CA ASP A 589 -31.90 0.00 -34.02
C ASP A 589 -32.69 -1.07 -33.25
N LEU A 590 -32.11 -1.54 -32.13
CA LEU A 590 -32.65 -2.64 -31.34
C LEU A 590 -33.98 -2.23 -30.67
N ASP A 591 -34.97 -3.11 -30.80
CA ASP A 591 -36.30 -2.92 -30.21
C ASP A 591 -36.43 -3.60 -28.83
N LEU A 592 -35.67 -4.68 -28.62
CA LEU A 592 -35.71 -5.51 -27.42
C LEU A 592 -34.35 -6.17 -27.18
N VAL A 593 -33.92 -6.23 -25.91
CA VAL A 593 -32.76 -7.05 -25.50
C VAL A 593 -33.21 -8.22 -24.64
N CYS A 594 -32.76 -9.43 -24.95
CA CYS A 594 -33.05 -10.63 -24.17
C CYS A 594 -31.83 -11.04 -23.31
N LEU A 595 -32.00 -11.09 -21.99
CA LEU A 595 -30.98 -11.57 -21.03
C LEU A 595 -31.49 -12.85 -20.36
N LEU A 596 -31.07 -13.99 -20.92
CA LEU A 596 -31.70 -15.29 -20.65
C LEU A 596 -30.86 -16.22 -19.76
N SER A 597 -30.18 -15.65 -18.77
CA SER A 597 -29.30 -16.42 -17.88
C SER A 597 -30.07 -17.52 -17.13
N PRO A 598 -29.58 -18.78 -17.11
CA PRO A 598 -30.27 -19.93 -16.51
C PRO A 598 -30.09 -20.05 -14.99
N TRP A 599 -29.57 -19.02 -14.34
CA TRP A 599 -29.28 -18.96 -12.91
C TRP A 599 -29.45 -17.52 -12.42
N PRO A 600 -29.62 -17.29 -11.11
CA PRO A 600 -29.80 -15.94 -10.59
C PRO A 600 -28.50 -15.13 -10.67
N GLU A 601 -28.37 -14.25 -11.66
CA GLU A 601 -27.27 -13.28 -11.69
C GLU A 601 -27.31 -12.37 -10.45
N THR A 602 -26.13 -12.02 -9.93
CA THR A 602 -25.96 -11.12 -8.77
C THR A 602 -26.06 -9.65 -9.16
N PHE A 603 -25.62 -9.30 -10.37
CA PHE A 603 -25.80 -8.01 -11.02
C PHE A 603 -25.65 -8.14 -12.54
N SER A 604 -26.13 -7.15 -13.30
CA SER A 604 -26.01 -7.14 -14.76
C SER A 604 -25.77 -5.71 -15.27
N TYR A 605 -24.55 -5.45 -15.73
CA TYR A 605 -24.22 -4.19 -16.42
C TYR A 605 -24.95 -4.08 -17.76
N THR A 606 -25.05 -5.18 -18.50
CA THR A 606 -25.75 -5.24 -19.80
C THR A 606 -27.23 -4.89 -19.69
N LEU A 607 -27.88 -5.16 -18.55
CA LEU A 607 -29.24 -4.69 -18.27
C LEU A 607 -29.30 -3.17 -18.19
N THR A 608 -28.42 -2.55 -17.39
CA THR A 608 -28.34 -1.10 -17.26
C THR A 608 -27.97 -0.45 -18.59
N GLU A 609 -27.04 -1.06 -19.34
CA GLU A 609 -26.60 -0.56 -20.64
C GLU A 609 -27.74 -0.55 -21.68
N ALA A 610 -28.58 -1.59 -21.72
CA ALA A 610 -29.77 -1.58 -22.57
C ALA A 610 -30.73 -0.44 -22.19
N TRP A 611 -30.96 -0.24 -20.89
CA TRP A 611 -31.82 0.80 -20.36
C TRP A 611 -31.31 2.23 -20.60
N LEU A 612 -29.99 2.46 -20.50
CA LEU A 612 -29.39 3.77 -20.84
C LEU A 612 -29.57 4.15 -22.32
N HIS A 613 -30.01 3.21 -23.16
CA HIS A 613 -30.35 3.42 -24.57
C HIS A 613 -31.85 3.28 -24.86
N ASP A 614 -32.70 3.38 -23.83
CA ASP A 614 -34.16 3.29 -23.94
C ASP A 614 -34.66 1.96 -24.54
N ILE A 615 -33.90 0.87 -24.35
CA ILE A 615 -34.27 -0.46 -24.87
C ILE A 615 -34.86 -1.31 -23.75
N PRO A 616 -36.15 -1.71 -23.86
CA PRO A 616 -36.76 -2.69 -22.98
C PRO A 616 -36.01 -4.03 -22.99
N VAL A 617 -36.13 -4.77 -21.89
CA VAL A 617 -35.54 -6.11 -21.79
C VAL A 617 -36.56 -7.21 -21.58
N LEU A 618 -36.23 -8.43 -22.01
CA LEU A 618 -36.89 -9.67 -21.59
C LEU A 618 -35.88 -10.51 -20.81
N VAL A 619 -36.22 -10.87 -19.57
CA VAL A 619 -35.31 -11.61 -18.67
C VAL A 619 -35.91 -12.91 -18.12
N THR A 620 -35.05 -13.77 -17.60
CA THR A 620 -35.42 -14.98 -16.85
C THR A 620 -35.94 -14.68 -15.43
N PRO A 621 -36.73 -15.58 -14.80
CA PRO A 621 -37.47 -15.31 -13.56
C PRO A 621 -36.64 -15.29 -12.26
N MET A 622 -35.35 -14.95 -12.32
CA MET A 622 -34.44 -15.15 -11.20
C MET A 622 -33.42 -14.02 -11.03
N GLY A 623 -32.90 -13.91 -9.80
CA GLY A 623 -31.75 -13.05 -9.49
C GLY A 623 -32.03 -11.56 -9.60
N ALA A 624 -30.93 -10.82 -9.73
CA ALA A 624 -30.91 -9.37 -9.89
C ALA A 624 -31.64 -8.91 -11.15
N LEU A 625 -31.68 -9.71 -12.22
CA LEU A 625 -32.40 -9.36 -13.45
C LEU A 625 -33.90 -9.17 -13.16
N LYS A 626 -34.54 -10.18 -12.57
CA LYS A 626 -35.97 -10.12 -12.19
C LYS A 626 -36.24 -9.00 -11.19
N GLU A 627 -35.42 -8.89 -10.13
CA GLU A 627 -35.60 -7.88 -9.09
C GLU A 627 -35.58 -6.46 -9.70
N ARG A 628 -34.57 -6.16 -10.52
CA ARG A 628 -34.41 -4.84 -11.12
C ARG A 628 -35.50 -4.56 -12.15
N VAL A 629 -35.85 -5.52 -13.02
CA VAL A 629 -36.94 -5.36 -13.99
C VAL A 629 -38.27 -5.07 -13.29
N ASN A 630 -38.59 -5.79 -12.21
CA ASN A 630 -39.82 -5.55 -11.45
C ASN A 630 -39.80 -4.21 -10.70
N LYS A 631 -38.65 -3.79 -10.17
CA LYS A 631 -38.48 -2.51 -9.46
C LYS A 631 -38.64 -1.32 -10.40
N VAL A 632 -38.02 -1.38 -11.58
CA VAL A 632 -38.02 -0.28 -12.56
C VAL A 632 -39.28 -0.31 -13.43
N GLY A 633 -39.82 -1.49 -13.72
CA GLY A 633 -40.80 -1.67 -14.79
C GLY A 633 -40.18 -1.47 -16.18
N GLY A 634 -38.88 -1.78 -16.31
CA GLY A 634 -38.07 -1.56 -17.52
C GLY A 634 -38.09 -2.71 -18.53
N GLY A 635 -39.05 -3.62 -18.45
CA GLY A 635 -39.12 -4.78 -19.33
C GLY A 635 -40.06 -5.87 -18.82
N TRP A 636 -39.85 -7.08 -19.32
CA TRP A 636 -40.66 -8.25 -19.02
C TRP A 636 -39.84 -9.35 -18.37
N VAL A 637 -40.51 -10.15 -17.55
CA VAL A 637 -39.95 -11.34 -16.90
C VAL A 637 -40.74 -12.55 -17.39
N SER A 638 -40.04 -13.57 -17.86
CA SER A 638 -40.65 -14.88 -18.15
C SER A 638 -41.15 -15.55 -16.85
N GLN A 639 -42.08 -16.48 -16.93
CA GLN A 639 -42.59 -17.23 -15.77
C GLN A 639 -41.66 -18.39 -15.38
N SER A 640 -40.95 -18.98 -16.34
CA SER A 640 -40.06 -20.11 -16.16
C SER A 640 -38.81 -20.03 -17.06
N LEU A 641 -37.85 -20.92 -16.84
CA LEU A 641 -36.69 -21.09 -17.73
C LEU A 641 -36.99 -21.89 -19.01
N GLU A 642 -38.22 -22.36 -19.18
CA GLU A 642 -38.60 -23.19 -20.32
C GLU A 642 -38.74 -22.36 -21.59
N LEU A 643 -38.23 -22.91 -22.69
CA LEU A 643 -38.28 -22.24 -24.00
C LEU A 643 -39.71 -21.85 -24.39
N SER A 644 -40.69 -22.72 -24.16
CA SER A 644 -42.09 -22.47 -24.51
C SER A 644 -42.65 -21.21 -23.84
N ASP A 645 -42.20 -20.93 -22.62
CA ASP A 645 -42.66 -19.77 -21.87
C ASP A 645 -41.99 -18.48 -22.36
N VAL A 646 -40.68 -18.53 -22.66
CA VAL A 646 -39.98 -17.41 -23.29
C VAL A 646 -40.57 -17.07 -24.66
N MET A 647 -40.88 -18.09 -25.48
CA MET A 647 -41.52 -17.89 -26.78
C MET A 647 -42.91 -17.28 -26.64
N LYS A 648 -43.73 -17.77 -25.69
CA LYS A 648 -45.04 -17.21 -25.39
C LYS A 648 -44.93 -15.74 -24.96
N LYS A 649 -43.97 -15.42 -24.10
CA LYS A 649 -43.76 -14.04 -23.64
C LYS A 649 -43.33 -13.13 -24.78
N LEU A 650 -42.54 -13.64 -25.71
CA LEU A 650 -42.15 -12.91 -26.90
C LEU A 650 -43.34 -12.67 -27.84
N ASP A 651 -44.25 -13.64 -28.01
CA ASP A 651 -45.51 -13.45 -28.74
C ASP A 651 -46.36 -12.34 -28.11
N GLU A 652 -46.53 -12.35 -26.77
CA GLU A 652 -47.26 -11.29 -26.04
C GLU A 652 -46.65 -9.90 -26.31
N ILE A 653 -45.32 -9.78 -26.31
CA ILE A 653 -44.61 -8.52 -26.58
C ILE A 653 -44.82 -8.06 -28.03
N ILE A 654 -44.76 -8.98 -29.00
CA ILE A 654 -44.86 -8.64 -30.41
C ILE A 654 -46.29 -8.29 -30.81
N ASP A 655 -47.29 -8.97 -30.25
CA ASP A 655 -48.70 -8.81 -30.61
C ASP A 655 -49.37 -7.62 -29.91
N ASP A 656 -49.20 -7.51 -28.59
CA ASP A 656 -49.92 -6.53 -27.77
C ASP A 656 -48.99 -5.45 -27.18
N GLY A 657 -47.67 -5.65 -27.29
CA GLY A 657 -46.68 -4.88 -26.55
C GLY A 657 -46.41 -3.47 -27.06
N GLN A 658 -46.97 -3.00 -28.18
CA GLN A 658 -46.70 -1.62 -28.65
C GLN A 658 -47.15 -0.56 -27.63
N ASN A 659 -48.32 -0.75 -27.01
CA ASN A 659 -48.83 0.17 -25.97
C ASN A 659 -48.04 0.04 -24.65
N GLU A 660 -47.63 -1.18 -24.30
CA GLU A 660 -46.84 -1.43 -23.08
C GLU A 660 -45.40 -0.95 -23.22
N LEU A 661 -44.82 -1.03 -24.42
CA LEU A 661 -43.46 -0.62 -24.75
C LEU A 661 -43.25 0.89 -24.56
N ALA A 662 -44.25 1.72 -24.92
CA ALA A 662 -44.21 3.16 -24.64
C ALA A 662 -44.14 3.44 -23.13
N LYS A 663 -44.96 2.73 -22.33
CA LYS A 663 -44.94 2.84 -20.86
C LYS A 663 -43.61 2.38 -20.26
N ILE A 664 -43.06 1.26 -20.75
CA ILE A 664 -41.78 0.74 -20.28
C ILE A 664 -40.64 1.72 -20.61
N LYS A 665 -40.63 2.30 -21.81
CA LYS A 665 -39.65 3.32 -22.19
C LYS A 665 -39.73 4.55 -21.29
N ILE A 666 -40.93 5.00 -20.93
CA ILE A 666 -41.11 6.08 -19.94
C ILE A 666 -40.48 5.68 -18.60
N ASN A 667 -40.80 4.50 -18.07
CA ASN A 667 -40.24 4.02 -16.82
C ASN A 667 -38.70 3.98 -16.83
N ILE A 668 -38.10 3.52 -17.94
CA ILE A 668 -36.64 3.49 -18.15
C ILE A 668 -36.06 4.90 -18.13
N SER A 669 -36.68 5.83 -18.86
CA SER A 669 -36.20 7.22 -18.99
C SER A 669 -36.31 8.03 -17.69
N GLU A 670 -37.34 7.77 -16.87
CA GLU A 670 -37.57 8.47 -15.60
C GLU A 670 -36.81 7.82 -14.43
N TYR A 671 -36.29 6.60 -14.60
CA TYR A 671 -35.58 5.91 -13.53
C TYR A 671 -34.24 6.57 -13.23
N LYS A 672 -34.03 6.94 -11.96
CA LYS A 672 -32.74 7.44 -11.50
C LYS A 672 -31.79 6.28 -11.27
N TYR A 673 -30.85 6.09 -12.19
CA TYR A 673 -29.76 5.13 -12.07
C TYR A 673 -28.77 5.54 -10.98
N LYS A 674 -28.27 4.55 -10.24
CA LYS A 674 -27.20 4.77 -9.28
C LYS A 674 -25.91 5.11 -10.02
N THR A 675 -25.32 6.26 -9.71
CA THR A 675 -24.09 6.70 -10.37
C THR A 675 -22.87 6.02 -9.75
N LYS A 676 -21.75 6.02 -10.50
CA LYS A 676 -20.44 5.62 -9.98
C LYS A 676 -20.09 6.38 -8.69
N LEU A 677 -20.26 7.70 -8.68
CA LEU A 677 -19.93 8.55 -7.53
C LEU A 677 -20.81 8.24 -6.31
N GLU A 678 -22.12 8.03 -6.51
CA GLU A 678 -23.03 7.64 -5.43
C GLU A 678 -22.64 6.28 -4.82
N MET A 679 -22.22 5.32 -5.65
CA MET A 679 -21.70 4.03 -5.18
C MET A 679 -20.41 4.20 -4.37
N VAL A 680 -19.44 4.95 -4.89
CA VAL A 680 -18.15 5.15 -4.22
C VAL A 680 -18.33 5.87 -2.89
N ALA A 681 -19.23 6.85 -2.81
CA ALA A 681 -19.55 7.55 -1.55
C ALA A 681 -20.04 6.57 -0.46
N GLN A 682 -20.84 5.57 -0.81
CA GLN A 682 -21.28 4.53 0.14
C GLN A 682 -20.13 3.63 0.60
N TYR A 683 -19.18 3.33 -0.29
CA TYR A 683 -17.97 2.59 0.10
C TYR A 683 -17.06 3.45 0.98
N ILE A 684 -16.90 4.75 0.71
CA ILE A 684 -16.12 5.65 1.57
C ILE A 684 -16.76 5.74 2.96
N GLU A 685 -18.09 5.88 3.06
CA GLU A 685 -18.78 5.87 4.35
C GLU A 685 -18.57 4.55 5.10
N LEU A 686 -18.59 3.42 4.38
CA LEU A 686 -18.29 2.12 4.93
C LEU A 686 -16.83 2.02 5.43
N TYR A 687 -15.88 2.54 4.66
CA TYR A 687 -14.47 2.58 5.04
C TYR A 687 -14.25 3.49 6.24
N ASP A 688 -14.79 4.70 6.25
CA ASP A 688 -14.66 5.65 7.35
C ASP A 688 -15.21 5.08 8.69
N ARG A 689 -16.27 4.25 8.62
CA ARG A 689 -16.81 3.55 9.81
C ARG A 689 -15.94 2.37 10.27
N SER A 690 -15.26 1.72 9.33
CA SER A 690 -14.51 0.49 9.57
C SER A 690 -13.05 0.76 9.93
N VAL A 691 -12.46 1.79 9.33
CA VAL A 691 -11.11 2.25 9.62
C VAL A 691 -11.12 2.82 11.02
N VAL A 692 -10.77 1.98 11.98
CA VAL A 692 -10.57 2.38 13.36
C VAL A 692 -9.37 3.32 13.36
N SER A 693 -9.59 4.59 13.67
CA SER A 693 -8.49 5.42 14.15
C SER A 693 -8.07 4.86 15.50
N LYS A 694 -6.89 4.22 15.59
CA LYS A 694 -6.15 4.08 16.84
C LYS A 694 -4.76 3.53 16.65
N GLU A 695 -3.85 4.14 17.41
CA GLU A 695 -2.57 3.62 17.92
C GLU A 695 -2.26 2.22 17.40
N LEU A 696 -1.36 2.16 16.41
CA LEU A 696 -0.75 0.94 15.87
C LEU A 696 -0.37 0.01 17.04
N THR A 697 -1.30 -0.88 17.37
CA THR A 697 -1.20 -1.71 18.56
C THR A 697 -0.36 -2.90 18.15
N LYS A 698 0.83 -2.96 18.76
CA LYS A 698 1.95 -3.87 18.50
C LYS A 698 2.74 -3.49 17.26
N THR A 699 3.94 -2.97 17.53
CA THR A 699 5.11 -2.99 16.66
C THR A 699 5.13 -4.34 15.94
N ILE A 700 4.70 -4.35 14.68
CA ILE A 700 4.92 -5.48 13.80
C ILE A 700 6.42 -5.52 13.67
N THR A 701 7.04 -6.49 14.34
CA THR A 701 8.45 -6.80 14.21
C THR A 701 8.81 -6.69 12.74
N VAL A 702 9.64 -5.71 12.42
CA VAL A 702 10.19 -5.44 11.09
C VAL A 702 11.04 -6.64 10.72
N PHE A 703 10.40 -7.76 10.39
CA PHE A 703 11.05 -9.02 10.09
C PHE A 703 11.76 -8.87 8.76
N ASP A 704 13.08 -8.86 8.85
CA ASP A 704 14.09 -9.07 7.81
C ASP A 704 13.67 -8.74 6.36
N ASN A 705 13.44 -7.45 6.13
CA ASN A 705 13.21 -6.83 4.82
C ASN A 705 14.28 -7.14 3.76
N ALA A 706 15.46 -7.63 4.17
CA ALA A 706 16.49 -8.08 3.25
C ALA A 706 15.95 -9.13 2.28
N ASN A 707 15.08 -10.05 2.72
CA ASN A 707 14.48 -11.06 1.84
C ASN A 707 13.35 -10.50 0.96
N LEU A 708 12.58 -9.51 1.46
CA LEU A 708 11.57 -8.83 0.63
C LEU A 708 12.28 -8.12 -0.53
N LEU A 709 13.32 -7.33 -0.25
CA LEU A 709 14.08 -6.57 -1.24
C LEU A 709 14.90 -7.44 -2.19
N VAL A 710 15.42 -8.60 -1.75
CA VAL A 710 16.09 -9.57 -2.62
C VAL A 710 15.10 -10.23 -3.61
N SER A 711 13.82 -10.37 -3.23
CA SER A 711 12.75 -10.91 -4.08
C SER A 711 12.01 -9.88 -4.94
N LEU A 712 12.10 -8.59 -4.58
CA LEU A 712 11.45 -7.49 -5.29
C LEU A 712 12.18 -7.17 -6.61
N LYS A 713 11.65 -7.69 -7.72
CA LYS A 713 11.91 -7.11 -9.03
C LYS A 713 11.05 -5.85 -9.20
N TYR A 714 11.65 -4.69 -8.94
CA TYR A 714 11.05 -3.40 -9.26
C TYR A 714 10.92 -3.27 -10.79
N TYR A 715 9.71 -2.98 -11.28
CA TYR A 715 9.46 -2.59 -12.65
C TYR A 715 8.78 -1.22 -12.67
N PHE A 716 9.45 -0.22 -13.23
CA PHE A 716 8.92 1.13 -13.39
C PHE A 716 8.07 1.23 -14.68
N PRO A 717 7.02 2.06 -14.71
CA PRO A 717 6.17 2.23 -15.89
C PRO A 717 6.90 2.79 -17.13
N HIS A 718 8.09 3.38 -16.96
CA HIS A 718 8.94 3.82 -18.07
C HIS A 718 9.74 2.69 -18.74
N ASP A 719 9.75 1.47 -18.17
CA ASP A 719 10.40 0.28 -18.74
C ASP A 719 9.43 -0.59 -19.56
N SER A 720 8.29 -0.03 -19.99
CA SER A 720 7.18 -0.75 -20.62
C SER A 720 7.46 -1.36 -22.00
N ASN A 721 8.69 -1.31 -22.52
CA ASN A 721 9.03 -1.81 -23.85
C ASN A 721 10.07 -2.94 -23.91
N ILE A 722 10.53 -3.49 -22.77
CA ILE A 722 11.55 -4.55 -22.79
C ILE A 722 10.90 -5.89 -22.45
N THR A 723 10.73 -6.73 -23.47
CA THR A 723 10.28 -8.12 -23.30
C THR A 723 11.27 -8.92 -22.42
N SER A 724 10.82 -9.98 -21.74
CA SER A 724 11.72 -10.84 -20.93
C SER A 724 12.90 -11.40 -21.73
N HIS A 725 12.74 -11.52 -23.06
CA HIS A 725 13.77 -11.92 -24.01
C HIS A 725 14.83 -10.81 -24.22
N GLU A 726 14.41 -9.56 -24.37
CA GLU A 726 15.31 -8.41 -24.50
C GLU A 726 16.06 -8.12 -23.20
N TYR A 727 15.44 -8.31 -22.04
CA TYR A 727 16.11 -8.19 -20.73
C TYR A 727 17.21 -9.26 -20.56
N HIS A 728 16.94 -10.51 -20.94
CA HIS A 728 17.97 -11.57 -20.93
C HIS A 728 19.09 -11.29 -21.93
N ASN A 729 18.77 -10.74 -23.10
CA ASN A 729 19.78 -10.35 -24.08
C ASN A 729 20.65 -9.19 -23.56
N GLN A 730 20.08 -8.18 -22.89
CA GLN A 730 20.85 -7.10 -22.27
C GLN A 730 21.72 -7.59 -21.12
N LEU A 731 21.21 -8.48 -20.26
CA LEU A 731 22.00 -9.12 -19.19
C LEU A 731 23.18 -9.92 -19.77
N ASN A 732 22.93 -10.75 -20.79
CA ASN A 732 23.99 -11.52 -21.46
C ASN A 732 25.02 -10.59 -22.14
N GLN A 733 24.58 -9.47 -22.70
CA GLN A 733 25.44 -8.48 -23.32
C GLN A 733 26.32 -7.77 -22.28
N LEU A 734 25.75 -7.35 -21.15
CA LEU A 734 26.47 -6.74 -20.03
C LEU A 734 27.44 -7.73 -19.36
N GLU A 735 27.07 -9.00 -19.20
CA GLU A 735 27.96 -10.06 -18.72
C GLU A 735 29.13 -10.28 -19.68
N THR A 736 28.87 -10.30 -20.98
CA THR A 736 29.89 -10.41 -22.02
C THR A 736 30.84 -9.21 -22.00
N GLU A 737 30.32 -8.00 -21.83
CA GLU A 737 31.13 -6.77 -21.68
C GLU A 737 31.98 -6.78 -20.42
N LEU A 738 31.42 -7.23 -19.28
CA LEU A 738 32.16 -7.44 -18.04
C LEU A 738 33.27 -8.49 -18.20
N MET A 739 33.01 -9.59 -18.91
CA MET A 739 33.99 -10.63 -19.17
C MET A 739 35.11 -10.13 -20.09
N ASN A 740 34.77 -9.33 -21.11
CA ASN A 740 35.73 -8.67 -22.00
C ASN A 740 36.58 -7.64 -21.25
N MET A 741 35.98 -6.83 -20.38
CA MET A 741 36.69 -5.91 -19.49
C MET A 741 37.66 -6.65 -18.57
N ARG A 742 37.22 -7.75 -17.94
CA ARG A 742 38.06 -8.60 -17.09
C ARG A 742 39.24 -9.22 -17.84
N ASN A 743 39.08 -9.46 -19.14
CA ASN A 743 40.12 -10.00 -20.00
C ASN A 743 41.14 -8.98 -20.51
N THR A 744 40.86 -7.68 -20.35
CA THR A 744 41.80 -6.63 -20.73
C THR A 744 43.08 -6.67 -19.89
N ILE A 745 44.20 -6.29 -20.52
CA ILE A 745 45.50 -6.16 -19.86
C ILE A 745 45.41 -5.16 -18.71
N GLY A 746 44.63 -4.08 -18.86
CA GLY A 746 44.43 -3.06 -17.81
C GLY A 746 43.79 -3.63 -16.55
N TRP A 747 42.72 -4.42 -16.69
CA TRP A 747 42.06 -5.07 -15.56
C TRP A 747 42.95 -6.13 -14.90
N LYS A 748 43.64 -6.95 -15.69
CA LYS A 748 44.57 -7.96 -15.17
C LYS A 748 45.74 -7.33 -14.39
N VAL A 749 46.27 -6.19 -14.86
CA VAL A 749 47.32 -5.42 -14.17
C VAL A 749 46.79 -4.78 -12.88
N LEU A 750 45.62 -4.13 -12.91
CA LEU A 750 45.00 -3.54 -11.72
C LEU A 750 44.71 -4.59 -10.64
N THR A 751 44.25 -5.77 -11.02
CA THR A 751 43.94 -6.87 -10.09
C THR A 751 45.21 -7.46 -9.48
N LYS A 752 46.29 -7.61 -10.27
CA LYS A 752 47.60 -8.11 -9.78
C LYS A 752 48.29 -7.09 -8.86
N LEU A 753 48.11 -5.79 -9.11
CA LEU A 753 48.57 -4.71 -8.23
C LEU A 753 47.73 -4.57 -6.95
N ARG A 754 46.43 -4.91 -6.99
CA ARG A 754 45.55 -4.93 -5.80
C ARG A 754 45.97 -5.94 -4.76
N ASN A 755 46.58 -7.05 -5.19
CA ASN A 755 46.99 -8.15 -4.31
C ASN A 755 48.40 -7.98 -3.72
N ASN A 756 49.21 -7.02 -4.19
CA ASN A 756 50.58 -6.81 -3.70
C ASN A 756 50.79 -5.37 -3.23
N ASN A 757 50.67 -5.13 -1.92
CA ASN A 757 51.06 -3.94 -1.14
C ASN A 757 50.66 -2.54 -1.68
N LYS A 758 50.00 -1.71 -0.84
CA LYS A 758 49.38 -0.41 -1.16
C LYS A 758 50.27 0.58 -1.95
N GLY A 759 51.61 0.50 -1.85
CA GLY A 759 52.56 1.35 -2.59
C GLY A 759 52.59 1.10 -4.10
N SER A 760 52.43 -0.15 -4.55
CA SER A 760 52.49 -0.54 -5.97
C SER A 760 51.25 -0.04 -6.74
N LEU A 761 50.09 0.04 -6.07
CA LEU A 761 48.82 0.48 -6.64
C LEU A 761 48.83 1.94 -7.09
N LYS A 762 49.50 2.81 -6.31
CA LYS A 762 49.61 4.26 -6.59
C LYS A 762 50.51 4.51 -7.81
N MET A 763 51.58 3.72 -7.95
CA MET A 763 52.50 3.77 -9.08
C MET A 763 51.88 3.18 -10.35
N GLY A 764 51.12 2.08 -10.22
CA GLY A 764 50.38 1.47 -11.32
C GLY A 764 49.23 2.32 -11.87
N LYS A 765 48.47 3.01 -11.01
CA LYS A 765 47.46 3.99 -11.44
C LYS A 765 48.08 5.14 -12.24
N LYS A 766 49.25 5.65 -11.81
CA LYS A 766 50.00 6.69 -12.56
C LYS A 766 50.49 6.17 -13.91
N LEU A 767 50.99 4.94 -13.99
CA LEU A 767 51.47 4.34 -15.24
C LEU A 767 50.34 4.12 -16.25
N ILE A 768 49.17 3.61 -15.79
CA ILE A 768 47.98 3.42 -16.63
C ILE A 768 47.45 4.77 -17.13
N TYR A 769 47.37 5.78 -16.26
CA TYR A 769 46.99 7.13 -16.67
C TYR A 769 47.94 7.69 -17.74
N PHE A 770 49.26 7.47 -17.60
CA PHE A 770 50.25 7.92 -18.57
C PHE A 770 50.14 7.19 -19.92
N ILE A 771 49.91 5.86 -19.90
CA ILE A 771 49.72 5.04 -21.12
C ILE A 771 48.44 5.45 -21.86
N LEU A 772 47.35 5.70 -21.14
CA LEU A 772 46.08 6.15 -21.72
C LEU A 772 46.21 7.56 -22.33
N LYS A 773 46.93 8.46 -21.65
CA LYS A 773 47.24 9.79 -22.17
C LYS A 773 48.11 9.75 -23.44
N PHE A 774 49.09 8.83 -23.49
CA PHE A 774 49.92 8.61 -24.67
C PHE A 774 49.16 7.99 -25.85
N LYS A 775 48.18 7.13 -25.59
CA LYS A 775 47.29 6.57 -26.63
C LYS A 775 46.30 7.60 -27.17
N ALA A 776 45.83 8.51 -26.34
CA ALA A 776 44.95 9.63 -26.74
C ALA A 776 45.68 10.70 -27.56
N LEU A 777 47.02 10.78 -27.46
CA LEU A 777 47.86 11.67 -28.28
C LEU A 777 48.29 11.06 -29.63
N LYS A 778 47.98 9.77 -29.87
CA LYS A 778 48.31 9.03 -31.11
C LYS A 778 47.07 8.65 -31.94
N ARG A 779 45.87 9.00 -31.49
CA ARG A 779 44.64 9.04 -32.27
C ARG A 779 44.32 10.50 -32.54
#